data_AF-A0AAJ1UV98-F1
#
_entry.id   AF-A0AAJ1UV98-F1
#
_cell.length_a   1.000
_cell.length_b   1.000
_cell.length_c   1.000
_cell.angle_alpha   90.00
_cell.angle_beta   90.00
_cell.angle_gamma   90.00
#
_symmetry.space_group_name_H-M   'P 1'
#
loop_
_entity.id
_entity.type
_entity.pdbx_description
1 polymer ?
#
loop_
_entity_poly.entity_id
_entity_poly.type
_entity_poly.pdbx_seq_one_letter_code
_entity_poly.pdbx_strand_id
1 'polypeptide(L)'
;MNEWTIYIREMALTGKPPVSGGRSNKLGVISFDSLVFIPAQLAKRPVDYFREDISAETIIGKNCNKPMELKTPIMIAAMSFGAVNKRTKIALAKASTIAGTATNTGEGGMLPEERKHARLLIAQYCYDEETEILTKGGWKFFKDLKKSDLVATLNQKTFKLEFQKPKRIIVSPYSGNLCHIKIQQVDLLVTPNHKLFIKRPWKEKFELETVENLVGTSVVKFKKDFIWNGKNKNSFKLPLVKFGKYTPYKKNVKSLPVKPFLKLLGYYISEGWCRCDKGSYSVLIPQNKDSKVYKKIKGVLNILPFKYTEINRRGNVVFRIFNKQLFHYFSKLGKSQYRYIPSEIKELSKNLLNEIFEALIDGDGNRRNGKPKYYYTVSKRLADDVQEIALKLGYTANIKRDKEGYRVNLGFSRKITGMSKFKFNLIPYVGKVYCCEVPNHIIFVRRNGKPVWCGNSTGRFGVDEDYIRKADAIEIKIGQGAKPGQGGLLPGYKVTKEIARIRKVPVGQTIHSLPYHPDIKNIQDLKKKVEWLRGLNDGPIIIKLGAGDVENDVKLAIKANPDVIAVDGMEGGTAAAPRVMLDDFGIPTLAALVKARRILDELKAKQELLIGGGLNKGSDVAKALALGANAAFMAFPMLIAMGCVYCQKCHLGRCPAGITSQDPRLRKKLNIEDASRKVVNFLQACTEEVKMATAACGKKDAHDLNRNDLRSLNLTVSKITGIPLV
;
A
#
# COMPACT_ATOMS: atom_id res chain seq x y z
N MET A 1 -18.38 42.42 15.40
CA MET A 1 -18.10 41.38 16.42
C MET A 1 -16.76 40.76 16.05
N ASN A 2 -15.75 40.84 16.93
CA ASN A 2 -14.36 40.62 16.52
C ASN A 2 -14.05 39.11 16.46
N GLU A 3 -13.18 38.70 15.54
CA GLU A 3 -12.90 37.28 15.24
C GLU A 3 -12.56 36.44 16.46
N TRP A 4 -11.78 36.99 17.40
CA TRP A 4 -11.41 36.30 18.64
C TRP A 4 -12.62 36.04 19.56
N THR A 5 -13.61 36.94 19.60
CA THR A 5 -14.85 36.75 20.39
C THR A 5 -15.73 35.66 19.81
N ILE A 6 -15.75 35.51 18.48
CA ILE A 6 -16.45 34.42 17.79
C ILE A 6 -15.74 33.09 18.08
N TYR A 7 -14.40 33.09 18.01
CA TYR A 7 -13.57 31.92 18.31
C TYR A 7 -13.77 31.40 19.75
N ILE A 8 -13.77 32.30 20.75
CA ILE A 8 -14.06 31.94 22.15
C ILE A 8 -15.49 31.43 22.33
N ARG A 9 -16.48 32.08 21.70
CA ARG A 9 -17.89 31.62 21.77
C ARG A 9 -18.07 30.23 21.15
N GLU A 10 -17.44 29.94 20.02
CA GLU A 10 -17.51 28.60 19.40
C GLU A 10 -16.79 27.54 20.24
N MET A 11 -15.65 27.86 20.87
CA MET A 11 -15.02 26.96 21.85
C MET A 11 -15.94 26.68 23.06
N ALA A 12 -16.52 27.72 23.66
CA ALA A 12 -17.40 27.59 24.83
C ALA A 12 -18.68 26.78 24.52
N LEU A 13 -19.24 26.94 23.32
CA LEU A 13 -20.45 26.22 22.88
C LEU A 13 -20.19 24.76 22.47
N THR A 14 -18.95 24.39 22.12
CA THR A 14 -18.64 23.06 21.53
C THR A 14 -17.66 22.20 22.34
N GLY A 15 -16.95 22.81 23.30
CA GLY A 15 -15.85 22.19 24.04
C GLY A 15 -14.64 21.80 23.18
N LYS A 16 -14.51 22.37 21.98
CA LYS A 16 -13.54 21.93 20.94
C LYS A 16 -12.94 23.12 20.17
N PRO A 17 -11.73 22.98 19.61
CA PRO A 17 -11.17 23.99 18.71
C PRO A 17 -12.02 24.17 17.44
N PRO A 18 -12.43 25.41 17.10
CA PRO A 18 -13.13 25.76 15.86
C PRO A 18 -12.44 25.25 14.61
N VAL A 19 -13.24 24.83 13.62
CA VAL A 19 -12.75 24.30 12.34
C VAL A 19 -13.08 25.28 11.22
N SER A 20 -12.06 25.74 10.49
CA SER A 20 -12.24 26.61 9.32
C SER A 20 -11.79 25.93 8.02
N GLY A 21 -12.14 26.51 6.89
CA GLY A 21 -11.55 26.22 5.58
C GLY A 21 -11.24 27.55 4.88
N GLY A 22 -10.11 27.65 4.21
CA GLY A 22 -9.54 28.94 3.80
C GLY A 22 -8.02 28.87 3.81
N ARG A 23 -7.40 29.98 4.19
CA ARG A 23 -5.97 30.17 4.48
C ARG A 23 -5.82 30.69 5.91
N SER A 24 -4.59 30.94 6.36
CA SER A 24 -4.35 31.77 7.55
C SER A 24 -5.00 33.16 7.41
N ASN A 25 -5.35 33.76 8.55
CA ASN A 25 -5.64 35.19 8.68
C ASN A 25 -4.38 36.05 8.73
N LYS A 26 -3.19 35.49 9.04
CA LYS A 26 -1.91 36.22 9.12
C LYS A 26 -1.24 36.41 7.74
N LEU A 27 -2.04 36.49 6.68
CA LEU A 27 -1.60 36.83 5.33
C LEU A 27 -0.98 38.24 5.30
N GLY A 28 0.01 38.45 4.43
CA GLY A 28 0.59 39.78 4.20
C GLY A 28 1.70 40.20 5.17
N VAL A 29 1.82 39.59 6.36
CA VAL A 29 2.79 40.00 7.39
C VAL A 29 4.25 39.95 6.89
N ILE A 30 4.60 38.91 6.14
CA ILE A 30 5.87 38.76 5.41
C ILE A 30 5.49 38.20 4.02
N SER A 31 5.29 39.07 3.02
CA SER A 31 4.81 38.68 1.68
C SER A 31 5.65 39.23 0.52
N PHE A 32 5.42 38.66 -0.66
CA PHE A 32 6.00 39.12 -1.93
C PHE A 32 5.61 40.56 -2.30
N ASP A 33 4.59 41.17 -1.68
CA ASP A 33 4.23 42.58 -1.90
C ASP A 33 5.26 43.54 -1.30
N SER A 34 6.03 43.10 -0.29
CA SER A 34 7.16 43.85 0.26
C SER A 34 8.40 43.86 -0.66
N LEU A 35 8.34 43.23 -1.83
CA LEU A 35 9.40 43.22 -2.84
C LEU A 35 8.92 43.92 -4.11
N VAL A 36 9.80 44.69 -4.75
CA VAL A 36 9.56 45.36 -6.04
C VAL A 36 10.63 44.98 -7.05
N PHE A 37 10.28 45.02 -8.33
CA PHE A 37 11.23 44.83 -9.43
C PHE A 37 11.96 46.14 -9.75
N ILE A 38 13.21 46.02 -10.21
CA ILE A 38 13.99 47.12 -10.79
C ILE A 38 13.86 47.02 -12.32
N PRO A 39 13.28 48.03 -12.99
CA PRO A 39 13.21 48.03 -14.44
C PRO A 39 14.60 48.28 -15.05
N ALA A 40 14.89 47.56 -16.12
CA ALA A 40 15.98 47.85 -17.03
C ALA A 40 15.72 49.19 -17.76
N GLN A 41 16.76 50.01 -17.92
CA GLN A 41 16.73 51.38 -18.47
C GLN A 41 17.97 51.65 -19.34
N LEU A 42 18.95 52.44 -18.86
CA LEU A 42 20.15 52.83 -19.61
C LEU A 42 21.29 51.81 -19.51
N ALA A 43 21.66 51.40 -18.28
CA ALA A 43 22.78 50.47 -18.04
C ALA A 43 22.54 49.05 -18.60
N LYS A 44 21.26 48.72 -18.82
CA LYS A 44 20.76 47.54 -19.54
C LYS A 44 19.40 47.93 -20.08
N ARG A 45 19.12 47.70 -21.37
CA ARG A 45 17.81 48.00 -21.96
C ARG A 45 16.73 46.98 -21.52
N PRO A 46 15.45 47.40 -21.39
CA PRO A 46 14.34 46.45 -21.32
C PRO A 46 14.18 45.71 -22.66
N VAL A 47 13.50 44.57 -22.63
CA VAL A 47 13.08 43.81 -23.81
C VAL A 47 11.66 44.26 -24.18
N ASP A 48 11.35 44.37 -25.48
CA ASP A 48 10.01 44.82 -25.90
C ASP A 48 9.00 43.68 -25.83
N TYR A 49 8.30 43.58 -24.70
CA TYR A 49 7.23 42.60 -24.44
C TYR A 49 6.14 42.55 -25.53
N PHE A 50 5.93 43.63 -26.30
CA PHE A 50 4.92 43.66 -27.37
C PHE A 50 5.45 43.24 -28.75
N ARG A 51 6.77 43.04 -28.90
CA ARG A 51 7.43 42.73 -30.19
C ARG A 51 8.36 41.52 -30.15
N GLU A 52 8.84 41.14 -28.96
CA GLU A 52 9.77 40.04 -28.74
C GLU A 52 9.08 38.95 -27.90
N ASP A 53 9.25 37.68 -28.29
CA ASP A 53 8.70 36.57 -27.49
C ASP A 53 9.50 36.41 -26.18
N ILE A 54 8.76 36.15 -25.10
CA ILE A 54 9.29 36.01 -23.75
C ILE A 54 8.91 34.62 -23.24
N SER A 55 9.89 33.75 -23.05
CA SER A 55 9.67 32.42 -22.52
C SER A 55 9.17 32.48 -21.08
N ALA A 56 8.08 31.77 -20.84
CA ALA A 56 7.64 31.34 -19.51
C ALA A 56 7.51 29.81 -19.46
N GLU A 57 8.19 29.10 -20.37
CA GLU A 57 8.14 27.64 -20.40
C GLU A 57 8.88 27.07 -19.19
N THR A 58 8.47 25.89 -18.72
CA THR A 58 9.02 25.33 -17.48
C THR A 58 9.04 23.81 -17.56
N ILE A 59 10.22 23.24 -17.39
CA ILE A 59 10.42 21.79 -17.29
C ILE A 59 10.47 21.43 -15.81
N ILE A 60 9.65 20.45 -15.41
CA ILE A 60 9.63 19.90 -14.05
C ILE A 60 10.13 18.46 -14.08
N GLY A 61 11.11 18.15 -13.23
CA GLY A 61 11.76 16.84 -13.17
C GLY A 61 12.73 16.60 -14.32
N LYS A 62 13.52 17.60 -14.73
CA LYS A 62 14.49 17.54 -15.84
C LYS A 62 15.51 16.38 -15.76
N ASN A 63 15.60 15.72 -14.61
CA ASN A 63 16.50 14.60 -14.32
C ASN A 63 15.80 13.21 -14.32
N CYS A 64 14.50 13.10 -14.66
CA CYS A 64 13.77 11.83 -14.75
C CYS A 64 13.59 11.36 -16.21
N ASN A 65 13.02 10.16 -16.40
CA ASN A 65 12.85 9.55 -17.73
C ASN A 65 11.84 10.28 -18.61
N LYS A 66 10.83 10.93 -18.02
CA LYS A 66 9.76 11.67 -18.71
C LYS A 66 9.45 12.99 -17.97
N PRO A 67 10.25 14.06 -18.16
CA PRO A 67 9.98 15.36 -17.56
C PRO A 67 8.60 15.91 -17.94
N MET A 68 8.04 16.80 -17.12
CA MET A 68 6.81 17.52 -17.44
C MET A 68 7.12 18.89 -18.03
N GLU A 69 6.87 19.06 -19.32
CA GLU A 69 6.91 20.36 -20.01
C GLU A 69 5.62 21.16 -19.75
N LEU A 70 5.75 22.37 -19.24
CA LEU A 70 4.67 23.32 -18.96
C LEU A 70 4.87 24.60 -19.78
N LYS A 71 3.78 25.21 -20.27
CA LYS A 71 3.82 26.54 -20.93
C LYS A 71 3.76 27.73 -19.95
N THR A 72 3.99 27.47 -18.66
CA THR A 72 3.90 28.44 -17.56
C THR A 72 4.62 27.90 -16.32
N PRO A 73 5.24 28.74 -15.48
CA PRO A 73 5.78 28.35 -14.17
C PRO A 73 4.68 28.14 -13.10
N ILE A 74 3.42 27.95 -13.49
CA ILE A 74 2.27 27.88 -12.57
C ILE A 74 1.57 26.52 -12.67
N MET A 75 1.64 25.72 -11.61
CA MET A 75 0.95 24.42 -11.49
C MET A 75 -0.34 24.51 -10.66
N ILE A 76 -1.35 23.68 -10.97
CA ILE A 76 -2.55 23.54 -10.12
C ILE A 76 -2.23 22.58 -8.96
N ALA A 77 -2.24 23.11 -7.73
CA ALA A 77 -1.84 22.40 -6.53
C ALA A 77 -2.85 21.33 -6.05
N ALA A 78 -2.36 20.43 -5.20
CA ALA A 78 -3.09 19.28 -4.65
C ALA A 78 -4.47 19.64 -4.06
N MET A 79 -5.54 19.22 -4.74
CA MET A 79 -6.92 19.41 -4.28
C MET A 79 -7.70 18.09 -4.30
N SER A 80 -7.83 17.50 -3.11
CA SER A 80 -8.44 16.19 -2.88
C SER A 80 -9.92 16.14 -3.27
N PHE A 81 -10.30 15.24 -4.18
CA PHE A 81 -11.73 14.96 -4.44
C PHE A 81 -12.48 14.62 -3.14
N GLY A 82 -13.58 15.30 -2.88
CA GLY A 82 -14.32 15.32 -1.61
C GLY A 82 -14.13 16.62 -0.82
N ALA A 83 -12.93 17.21 -0.81
CA ALA A 83 -12.70 18.56 -0.29
C ALA A 83 -13.36 19.58 -1.23
N VAL A 84 -12.97 19.53 -2.52
CA VAL A 84 -13.71 20.05 -3.68
C VAL A 84 -14.58 18.94 -4.30
N ASN A 85 -15.55 19.26 -5.15
CA ASN A 85 -16.34 18.24 -5.85
C ASN A 85 -15.87 17.95 -7.29
N LYS A 86 -16.56 17.00 -7.92
CA LYS A 86 -16.27 16.47 -9.25
C LYS A 86 -16.31 17.52 -10.37
N ARG A 87 -17.26 18.48 -10.32
CA ARG A 87 -17.35 19.55 -11.33
C ARG A 87 -16.14 20.47 -11.24
N THR A 88 -15.70 20.78 -10.02
CA THR A 88 -14.43 21.49 -9.77
C THR A 88 -13.22 20.74 -10.32
N LYS A 89 -13.11 19.43 -10.01
CA LYS A 89 -11.99 18.59 -10.49
C LYS A 89 -11.92 18.49 -12.02
N ILE A 90 -13.07 18.36 -12.70
CA ILE A 90 -13.15 18.34 -14.17
C ILE A 90 -12.77 19.71 -14.77
N ALA A 91 -13.31 20.80 -14.23
CA ALA A 91 -13.03 22.15 -14.73
C ALA A 91 -11.54 22.54 -14.56
N LEU A 92 -10.92 22.16 -13.44
CA LEU A 92 -9.47 22.31 -13.21
C LEU A 92 -8.64 21.43 -14.16
N ALA A 93 -9.06 20.19 -14.42
CA ALA A 93 -8.38 19.31 -15.36
C ALA A 93 -8.40 19.88 -16.79
N LYS A 94 -9.58 20.29 -17.28
CA LYS A 94 -9.73 21.01 -18.55
C LYS A 94 -8.86 22.28 -18.60
N ALA A 95 -8.89 23.09 -17.53
CA ALA A 95 -8.15 24.34 -17.49
C ALA A 95 -6.62 24.11 -17.51
N SER A 96 -6.11 23.11 -16.78
CA SER A 96 -4.69 22.76 -16.83
C SER A 96 -4.23 22.38 -18.23
N THR A 97 -5.03 21.60 -18.97
CA THR A 97 -4.71 21.20 -20.34
C THR A 97 -4.66 22.41 -21.29
N ILE A 98 -5.66 23.29 -21.22
CA ILE A 98 -5.75 24.47 -22.12
C ILE A 98 -4.66 25.51 -21.77
N ALA A 99 -4.38 25.74 -20.49
CA ALA A 99 -3.30 26.61 -20.03
C ALA A 99 -1.91 25.93 -20.05
N GLY A 100 -1.77 24.78 -20.71
CA GLY A 100 -0.48 24.11 -20.91
C GLY A 100 0.21 23.59 -19.65
N THR A 101 -0.48 23.43 -18.52
CA THR A 101 0.07 23.05 -17.21
C THR A 101 -0.47 21.72 -16.66
N ALA A 102 -0.12 21.37 -15.42
CA ALA A 102 -0.50 20.15 -14.71
C ALA A 102 -1.53 20.38 -13.58
N THR A 103 -2.23 19.31 -13.20
CA THR A 103 -3.17 19.28 -12.06
C THR A 103 -2.89 18.10 -11.13
N ASN A 104 -3.43 18.10 -9.90
CA ASN A 104 -3.05 17.15 -8.85
C ASN A 104 -4.28 16.60 -8.10
N THR A 105 -4.38 15.26 -7.94
CA THR A 105 -5.57 14.62 -7.31
C THR A 105 -5.67 14.88 -5.81
N GLY A 106 -4.57 15.22 -5.14
CA GLY A 106 -4.40 15.17 -3.69
C GLY A 106 -4.68 13.78 -3.10
N GLU A 107 -4.85 13.73 -1.77
CA GLU A 107 -5.27 12.54 -0.99
C GLU A 107 -6.68 12.00 -1.34
N GLY A 108 -7.32 12.48 -2.41
CA GLY A 108 -8.73 12.23 -2.73
C GLY A 108 -9.01 11.08 -3.70
N GLY A 109 -7.97 10.53 -4.33
CA GLY A 109 -8.13 9.60 -5.45
C GLY A 109 -8.43 10.30 -6.78
N MET A 110 -8.24 9.57 -7.88
CA MET A 110 -8.38 10.07 -9.26
C MET A 110 -9.80 9.83 -9.74
N LEU A 111 -10.45 10.86 -10.28
CA LEU A 111 -11.66 10.70 -11.07
C LEU A 111 -11.30 10.22 -12.48
N PRO A 112 -12.00 9.23 -13.06
CA PRO A 112 -11.83 8.88 -14.47
C PRO A 112 -12.03 10.09 -15.41
N GLU A 113 -12.96 10.98 -15.07
CA GLU A 113 -13.23 12.20 -15.82
C GLU A 113 -12.14 13.27 -15.64
N GLU A 114 -11.45 13.31 -14.49
CA GLU A 114 -10.29 14.18 -14.27
C GLU A 114 -9.11 13.72 -15.14
N ARG A 115 -8.78 12.42 -15.11
CA ARG A 115 -7.71 11.87 -15.96
C ARG A 115 -8.00 11.98 -17.45
N LYS A 116 -9.28 11.87 -17.87
CA LYS A 116 -9.69 12.09 -19.27
C LYS A 116 -9.42 13.52 -19.75
N HIS A 117 -9.55 14.52 -18.86
CA HIS A 117 -9.45 15.93 -19.24
C HIS A 117 -8.09 16.58 -18.93
N ALA A 118 -7.29 16.00 -18.05
CA ALA A 118 -5.95 16.49 -17.72
C ALA A 118 -4.89 15.93 -18.69
N ARG A 119 -4.04 16.81 -19.24
CA ARG A 119 -2.80 16.43 -19.96
C ARG A 119 -1.78 15.82 -18.99
N LEU A 120 -1.63 16.40 -17.79
CA LEU A 120 -0.66 16.01 -16.76
C LEU A 120 -1.32 15.88 -15.36
N LEU A 121 -1.06 14.80 -14.59
CA LEU A 121 -1.76 14.47 -13.32
C LEU A 121 -0.88 13.78 -12.23
N ILE A 122 -1.22 13.87 -10.92
CA ILE A 122 -0.33 13.53 -9.75
C ILE A 122 -1.02 12.72 -8.56
N ALA A 123 -0.31 11.85 -7.77
CA ALA A 123 -0.85 10.60 -7.09
C ALA A 123 -0.30 10.00 -5.69
N GLN A 124 -1.04 9.23 -4.79
CA GLN A 124 -0.64 8.61 -3.40
C GLN A 124 -1.36 7.28 -2.78
N TYR A 125 -0.76 6.34 -1.96
CA TYR A 125 -0.96 4.80 -1.99
C TYR A 125 -1.20 3.82 -0.69
N CYS A 126 -1.88 2.59 -0.63
CA CYS A 126 -2.00 1.60 0.59
C CYS A 126 -2.34 0.02 0.50
N TYR A 127 -1.78 -0.91 1.38
CA TYR A 127 -2.26 -2.28 1.99
C TYR A 127 -1.43 -3.09 3.15
N ASP A 128 -0.92 -4.40 3.12
CA ASP A 128 -0.21 -5.19 4.26
C ASP A 128 0.95 -6.23 3.89
N GLU A 129 2.08 -6.44 4.65
CA GLU A 129 3.22 -7.37 4.29
C GLU A 129 3.39 -8.79 4.90
N GLU A 130 3.08 -9.07 6.16
CA GLU A 130 3.49 -10.35 6.80
C GLU A 130 2.60 -11.55 6.42
N THR A 131 1.64 -11.36 5.52
CA THR A 131 0.60 -12.34 5.21
C THR A 131 1.04 -13.33 4.11
N GLU A 132 0.68 -14.60 4.30
CA GLU A 132 0.90 -15.71 3.36
C GLU A 132 -0.40 -16.14 2.67
N ILE A 133 -0.28 -16.67 1.46
CA ILE A 133 -1.37 -17.19 0.65
C ILE A 133 -1.09 -18.65 0.24
N LEU A 134 -2.12 -19.49 0.20
CA LEU A 134 -1.98 -20.86 -0.29
C LEU A 134 -1.97 -20.87 -1.82
N THR A 135 -0.90 -21.40 -2.41
CA THR A 135 -0.81 -21.68 -3.84
C THR A 135 -0.85 -23.19 -4.09
N LYS A 136 -0.98 -23.62 -5.35
CA LYS A 136 -0.85 -25.03 -5.73
C LYS A 136 0.54 -25.62 -5.40
N GLY A 137 1.57 -24.78 -5.25
CA GLY A 137 2.90 -25.18 -4.77
C GLY A 137 2.99 -25.37 -3.24
N GLY A 138 1.97 -24.98 -2.49
CA GLY A 138 1.98 -24.82 -1.03
C GLY A 138 1.88 -23.35 -0.61
N TRP A 139 2.10 -23.08 0.68
CA TRP A 139 2.08 -21.73 1.24
C TRP A 139 3.25 -20.89 0.72
N LYS A 140 2.98 -19.59 0.51
CA LYS A 140 3.93 -18.60 0.00
C LYS A 140 3.60 -17.23 0.61
N PHE A 141 4.59 -16.39 0.95
CA PHE A 141 4.29 -14.99 1.29
C PHE A 141 3.71 -14.29 0.06
N PHE A 142 2.75 -13.39 0.24
CA PHE A 142 2.20 -12.65 -0.89
C PHE A 142 3.28 -11.87 -1.69
N LYS A 143 4.35 -11.41 -1.02
CA LYS A 143 5.47 -10.71 -1.66
C LYS A 143 6.24 -11.53 -2.70
N ASP A 144 6.17 -12.85 -2.61
CA ASP A 144 6.84 -13.78 -3.52
C ASP A 144 5.89 -14.32 -4.62
N LEU A 145 4.62 -13.90 -4.60
CA LEU A 145 3.56 -14.37 -5.50
C LEU A 145 3.78 -13.86 -6.93
N LYS A 146 3.60 -14.74 -7.92
CA LYS A 146 3.77 -14.46 -9.36
C LYS A 146 2.45 -14.66 -10.10
N LYS A 147 2.21 -13.91 -11.18
CA LYS A 147 0.99 -14.06 -12.02
C LYS A 147 0.81 -15.49 -12.59
N SER A 148 1.90 -16.27 -12.66
CA SER A 148 1.91 -17.68 -13.08
C SER A 148 1.44 -18.66 -12.00
N ASP A 149 1.42 -18.26 -10.72
CA ASP A 149 0.98 -19.14 -9.64
C ASP A 149 -0.53 -19.42 -9.73
N LEU A 150 -0.93 -20.62 -9.33
CA LEU A 150 -2.33 -20.97 -9.10
C LEU A 150 -2.65 -20.80 -7.62
N VAL A 151 -3.52 -19.85 -7.29
CA VAL A 151 -3.94 -19.47 -5.94
C VAL A 151 -5.14 -20.31 -5.49
N ALA A 152 -5.18 -20.70 -4.22
CA ALA A 152 -6.31 -21.36 -3.59
C ALA A 152 -7.49 -20.40 -3.40
N THR A 153 -8.63 -20.76 -3.97
CA THR A 153 -9.88 -19.98 -3.96
C THR A 153 -11.08 -20.87 -3.58
N LEU A 154 -12.21 -20.27 -3.23
CA LEU A 154 -13.38 -20.98 -2.75
C LEU A 154 -14.59 -20.80 -3.67
N ASN A 155 -15.19 -21.91 -4.11
CA ASN A 155 -16.46 -21.90 -4.79
C ASN A 155 -17.59 -21.48 -3.82
N GLN A 156 -18.23 -20.32 -4.04
CA GLN A 156 -19.23 -19.79 -3.11
C GLN A 156 -20.51 -20.64 -2.99
N LYS A 157 -20.88 -21.41 -4.03
CA LYS A 157 -22.07 -22.27 -4.04
C LYS A 157 -21.83 -23.66 -3.44
N THR A 158 -20.66 -24.24 -3.68
CA THR A 158 -20.36 -25.65 -3.32
C THR A 158 -19.30 -25.81 -2.22
N PHE A 159 -18.66 -24.71 -1.80
CA PHE A 159 -17.50 -24.69 -0.89
C PHE A 159 -16.34 -25.61 -1.28
N LYS A 160 -16.24 -26.03 -2.55
CA LYS A 160 -15.08 -26.75 -3.10
C LYS A 160 -13.86 -25.82 -3.17
N LEU A 161 -12.69 -26.36 -2.81
CA LEU A 161 -11.40 -25.71 -3.05
C LEU A 161 -11.08 -25.74 -4.54
N GLU A 162 -10.85 -24.57 -5.12
CA GLU A 162 -10.45 -24.37 -6.52
C GLU A 162 -9.06 -23.73 -6.59
N PHE A 163 -8.35 -23.93 -7.70
CA PHE A 163 -7.05 -23.31 -7.95
C PHE A 163 -7.12 -22.44 -9.21
N GLN A 164 -7.02 -21.12 -9.05
CA GLN A 164 -7.23 -20.12 -10.10
C GLN A 164 -6.00 -19.22 -10.27
N LYS A 165 -5.71 -18.73 -11.49
CA LYS A 165 -4.66 -17.72 -11.70
C LYS A 165 -5.13 -16.35 -11.18
N PRO A 166 -4.26 -15.56 -10.53
CA PRO A 166 -4.54 -14.14 -10.28
C PRO A 166 -4.80 -13.36 -11.58
N LYS A 167 -5.90 -12.62 -11.65
CA LYS A 167 -6.13 -11.59 -12.68
C LYS A 167 -5.07 -10.49 -12.57
N ARG A 168 -4.77 -10.07 -11.34
CA ARG A 168 -3.68 -9.16 -10.99
C ARG A 168 -3.13 -9.45 -9.60
N ILE A 169 -1.90 -9.04 -9.36
CA ILE A 169 -1.28 -8.93 -8.03
C ILE A 169 -1.20 -7.44 -7.71
N ILE A 170 -1.29 -7.09 -6.45
CA ILE A 170 -1.48 -5.73 -5.95
C ILE A 170 -0.36 -5.48 -4.92
N VAL A 171 0.69 -4.72 -5.27
CA VAL A 171 1.86 -4.44 -4.39
C VAL A 171 1.96 -2.94 -4.15
N SER A 172 1.90 -2.50 -2.89
CA SER A 172 0.96 -1.38 -2.65
C SER A 172 1.14 -0.50 -1.36
N PRO A 173 2.34 -0.06 -0.93
CA PRO A 173 2.72 0.43 0.42
C PRO A 173 1.70 1.24 1.27
N TYR A 174 1.50 0.90 2.56
CA TYR A 174 0.45 1.41 3.48
C TYR A 174 0.92 2.38 4.54
N SER A 175 0.06 3.35 4.82
CA SER A 175 0.17 4.22 5.96
C SER A 175 -1.21 4.55 6.53
N GLY A 176 -1.47 4.15 7.76
CA GLY A 176 -2.77 4.29 8.44
C GLY A 176 -2.88 3.27 9.57
N ASN A 177 -4.08 3.00 10.06
CA ASN A 177 -4.33 1.85 10.94
C ASN A 177 -4.79 0.65 10.13
N LEU A 178 -4.11 -0.50 10.23
CA LEU A 178 -4.69 -1.78 9.80
C LEU A 178 -5.57 -2.33 10.92
N CYS A 179 -6.66 -2.97 10.54
CA CYS A 179 -7.53 -3.71 11.44
C CYS A 179 -6.88 -5.07 11.76
N HIS A 180 -6.41 -5.25 12.99
CA HIS A 180 -5.93 -6.52 13.50
C HIS A 180 -7.09 -7.33 14.10
N ILE A 181 -7.42 -8.43 13.45
CA ILE A 181 -8.42 -9.40 13.85
C ILE A 181 -7.67 -10.58 14.46
N LYS A 182 -7.45 -10.53 15.78
CA LYS A 182 -6.68 -11.52 16.53
C LYS A 182 -7.57 -12.32 17.48
N ILE A 183 -7.87 -13.57 17.11
CA ILE A 183 -8.51 -14.56 17.99
C ILE A 183 -7.70 -15.85 18.00
N GLN A 184 -8.12 -16.85 18.80
CA GLN A 184 -7.43 -18.14 18.91
C GLN A 184 -7.25 -18.85 17.55
N GLN A 185 -8.22 -18.70 16.64
CA GLN A 185 -8.29 -19.44 15.38
C GLN A 185 -8.02 -18.60 14.11
N VAL A 186 -7.92 -17.27 14.23
CA VAL A 186 -7.72 -16.34 13.11
C VAL A 186 -6.72 -15.26 13.52
N ASP A 187 -5.83 -14.90 12.61
CA ASP A 187 -4.92 -13.75 12.70
C ASP A 187 -4.97 -13.10 11.31
N LEU A 188 -5.46 -11.86 11.23
CA LEU A 188 -5.50 -11.08 10.00
C LEU A 188 -5.14 -9.64 10.35
N LEU A 189 -4.22 -9.04 9.60
CA LEU A 189 -3.89 -7.63 9.68
C LEU A 189 -4.21 -7.04 8.29
N VAL A 190 -5.29 -6.28 8.19
CA VAL A 190 -5.90 -5.92 6.89
C VAL A 190 -6.44 -4.50 6.89
N THR A 191 -6.59 -3.90 5.70
CA THR A 191 -7.19 -2.57 5.55
C THR A 191 -8.65 -2.55 6.06
N PRO A 192 -9.16 -1.41 6.56
CA PRO A 192 -10.58 -1.26 6.89
C PRO A 192 -11.53 -1.59 5.73
N ASN A 193 -11.08 -1.40 4.49
CA ASN A 193 -11.82 -1.70 3.27
C ASN A 193 -11.50 -3.09 2.65
N HIS A 194 -10.77 -3.97 3.36
CA HIS A 194 -10.65 -5.38 3.00
C HIS A 194 -12.01 -6.05 3.15
N LYS A 195 -12.44 -6.86 2.18
CA LYS A 195 -13.65 -7.69 2.29
C LYS A 195 -13.35 -9.05 2.94
N LEU A 196 -13.79 -9.28 4.17
CA LEU A 196 -13.69 -10.60 4.80
C LEU A 196 -14.78 -11.53 4.25
N PHE A 197 -14.51 -12.83 4.16
CA PHE A 197 -15.55 -13.83 3.87
C PHE A 197 -16.10 -14.43 5.18
N ILE A 198 -17.22 -13.88 5.64
CA ILE A 198 -17.78 -14.12 6.98
C ILE A 198 -19.29 -14.37 6.93
N LYS A 199 -19.86 -14.76 8.07
CA LYS A 199 -21.30 -14.91 8.30
C LYS A 199 -21.65 -14.23 9.63
N ARG A 200 -22.62 -13.31 9.60
CA ARG A 200 -23.18 -12.67 10.80
C ARG A 200 -24.14 -13.65 11.53
N PRO A 201 -24.37 -13.50 12.85
CA PRO A 201 -25.23 -14.41 13.62
C PRO A 201 -26.63 -14.60 13.01
N TRP A 202 -27.26 -13.50 12.59
CA TRP A 202 -28.61 -13.44 12.03
C TRP A 202 -28.69 -13.70 10.52
N LYS A 203 -27.60 -14.15 9.87
CA LYS A 203 -27.59 -14.49 8.44
C LYS A 203 -27.29 -15.95 8.24
N GLU A 204 -28.03 -16.61 7.35
CA GLU A 204 -27.82 -18.04 7.03
C GLU A 204 -26.49 -18.31 6.31
N LYS A 205 -26.16 -17.47 5.33
CA LYS A 205 -25.11 -17.67 4.33
C LYS A 205 -23.84 -16.89 4.68
N PHE A 206 -22.72 -17.29 4.07
CA PHE A 206 -21.47 -16.51 4.11
C PHE A 206 -21.46 -15.49 2.96
N GLU A 207 -20.89 -14.32 3.21
CA GLU A 207 -20.85 -13.17 2.31
C GLU A 207 -19.51 -12.41 2.41
N LEU A 208 -19.24 -11.55 1.42
CA LEU A 208 -18.07 -10.66 1.40
C LEU A 208 -18.44 -9.28 1.98
N GLU A 209 -17.98 -9.00 3.20
CA GLU A 209 -18.29 -7.76 3.93
C GLU A 209 -17.00 -7.00 4.26
N THR A 210 -16.99 -5.67 4.07
CA THR A 210 -15.81 -4.85 4.39
C THR A 210 -15.59 -4.73 5.90
N VAL A 211 -14.33 -4.76 6.34
CA VAL A 211 -13.96 -4.74 7.77
C VAL A 211 -14.56 -3.54 8.52
N GLU A 212 -14.63 -2.38 7.86
CA GLU A 212 -15.29 -1.16 8.32
C GLU A 212 -16.76 -1.36 8.75
N ASN A 213 -17.55 -2.19 8.05
CA ASN A 213 -18.94 -2.48 8.41
C ASN A 213 -19.05 -3.40 9.64
N LEU A 214 -17.95 -4.03 10.04
CA LEU A 214 -17.87 -4.90 11.21
C LEU A 214 -17.48 -4.11 12.47
N VAL A 215 -17.12 -2.82 12.36
CA VAL A 215 -16.89 -1.96 13.53
C VAL A 215 -18.14 -1.94 14.41
N GLY A 216 -17.97 -2.09 15.72
CA GLY A 216 -19.06 -2.31 16.68
C GLY A 216 -19.67 -3.73 16.69
N THR A 217 -19.50 -4.52 15.62
CA THR A 217 -19.94 -5.92 15.59
C THR A 217 -18.97 -6.79 16.38
N SER A 218 -19.32 -7.11 17.63
CA SER A 218 -18.49 -7.92 18.52
C SER A 218 -18.43 -9.42 18.18
N VAL A 219 -19.27 -9.91 17.26
CA VAL A 219 -19.41 -11.35 16.95
C VAL A 219 -19.66 -11.61 15.46
N VAL A 220 -18.78 -12.40 14.83
CA VAL A 220 -18.99 -12.98 13.49
C VAL A 220 -18.52 -14.43 13.44
N LYS A 221 -18.85 -15.13 12.34
CA LYS A 221 -18.32 -16.46 12.01
C LYS A 221 -17.40 -16.38 10.79
N PHE A 222 -16.12 -16.69 11.00
CA PHE A 222 -15.13 -16.87 9.92
C PHE A 222 -15.24 -18.25 9.29
N LYS A 223 -14.97 -18.37 7.98
CA LYS A 223 -14.84 -19.67 7.31
C LYS A 223 -13.38 -20.14 7.29
N LYS A 224 -13.15 -21.40 7.66
CA LYS A 224 -11.82 -22.07 7.64
C LYS A 224 -11.82 -23.40 6.88
N ASP A 225 -13.00 -23.98 6.66
CA ASP A 225 -13.25 -25.27 6.07
C ASP A 225 -13.51 -25.19 4.55
N PHE A 226 -13.33 -26.30 3.85
CA PHE A 226 -13.65 -26.45 2.43
C PHE A 226 -13.84 -27.94 2.06
N ILE A 227 -14.50 -28.19 0.92
CA ILE A 227 -14.59 -29.52 0.32
C ILE A 227 -13.34 -29.74 -0.54
N TRP A 228 -12.59 -30.77 -0.19
CA TRP A 228 -11.48 -31.30 -0.98
C TRP A 228 -11.86 -32.68 -1.50
N ASN A 229 -11.89 -32.83 -2.83
CA ASN A 229 -12.11 -34.12 -3.48
C ASN A 229 -10.78 -34.86 -3.66
N GLY A 230 -9.77 -34.19 -4.22
CA GLY A 230 -8.47 -34.75 -4.55
C GLY A 230 -8.52 -35.86 -5.61
N LYS A 231 -7.38 -36.50 -5.85
CA LYS A 231 -7.23 -37.61 -6.80
C LYS A 231 -7.27 -38.96 -6.07
N ASN A 232 -8.19 -39.84 -6.45
CA ASN A 232 -8.07 -41.25 -6.11
C ASN A 232 -6.96 -41.90 -6.96
N LYS A 233 -6.27 -42.87 -6.36
CA LYS A 233 -5.33 -43.80 -7.01
C LYS A 233 -5.46 -45.14 -6.27
N ASN A 234 -5.24 -46.25 -6.96
CA ASN A 234 -5.17 -47.58 -6.32
C ASN A 234 -3.71 -48.00 -6.03
N SER A 235 -2.77 -47.47 -6.80
CA SER A 235 -1.34 -47.78 -6.68
C SER A 235 -0.43 -46.55 -6.80
N PHE A 236 0.82 -46.72 -6.39
CA PHE A 236 1.91 -45.77 -6.53
C PHE A 236 3.09 -46.43 -7.27
N LYS A 237 3.67 -45.76 -8.27
CA LYS A 237 4.85 -46.24 -9.01
C LYS A 237 6.06 -45.42 -8.59
N LEU A 238 7.11 -46.08 -8.08
CA LEU A 238 8.37 -45.40 -7.77
C LEU A 238 9.08 -44.93 -9.05
N PRO A 239 9.75 -43.77 -9.04
CA PRO A 239 10.54 -43.32 -10.19
C PRO A 239 11.64 -44.31 -10.61
N LEU A 240 11.99 -44.27 -11.90
CA LEU A 240 13.16 -44.96 -12.44
C LEU A 240 14.47 -44.36 -11.91
N VAL A 241 15.52 -45.17 -11.87
CA VAL A 241 16.85 -44.80 -11.37
C VAL A 241 17.92 -45.36 -12.31
N LYS A 242 18.96 -44.57 -12.64
CA LYS A 242 20.14 -45.05 -13.38
C LYS A 242 21.01 -45.97 -12.51
N PHE A 243 21.54 -47.04 -13.10
CA PHE A 243 22.50 -47.93 -12.43
C PHE A 243 23.82 -47.88 -13.20
N GLY A 244 24.86 -47.30 -12.59
CA GLY A 244 26.13 -47.03 -13.27
C GLY A 244 26.05 -45.88 -14.28
N LYS A 245 27.13 -45.69 -15.06
CA LYS A 245 27.22 -44.63 -16.09
C LYS A 245 26.29 -44.87 -17.29
N TYR A 246 26.07 -46.12 -17.70
CA TYR A 246 25.57 -46.44 -19.05
C TYR A 246 24.24 -47.21 -19.17
N THR A 247 23.49 -47.48 -18.09
CA THR A 247 22.16 -48.13 -18.24
C THR A 247 21.08 -47.64 -17.26
N PRO A 248 19.88 -47.28 -17.73
CA PRO A 248 18.68 -47.20 -16.90
C PRO A 248 18.21 -48.61 -16.51
N TYR A 249 18.03 -48.88 -15.22
CA TYR A 249 17.72 -50.22 -14.74
C TYR A 249 16.23 -50.57 -14.96
N LYS A 250 15.96 -51.40 -15.98
CA LYS A 250 14.61 -51.82 -16.40
C LYS A 250 13.88 -52.79 -15.45
N LYS A 251 14.46 -53.23 -14.31
CA LYS A 251 13.89 -54.31 -13.48
C LYS A 251 12.61 -53.87 -12.73
N ASN A 252 11.47 -54.09 -13.38
CA ASN A 252 10.08 -54.00 -12.91
C ASN A 252 9.78 -52.87 -11.92
N VAL A 253 9.29 -51.74 -12.44
CA VAL A 253 8.70 -50.65 -11.64
C VAL A 253 7.50 -51.18 -10.86
N LYS A 254 7.73 -51.61 -9.62
CA LYS A 254 6.69 -52.21 -8.79
C LYS A 254 5.55 -51.22 -8.56
N SER A 255 4.35 -51.63 -8.97
CA SER A 255 3.10 -50.95 -8.66
C SER A 255 2.77 -51.24 -7.19
N LEU A 256 3.03 -50.27 -6.30
CA LEU A 256 2.84 -50.44 -4.86
C LEU A 256 1.39 -50.16 -4.47
N PRO A 257 0.76 -50.98 -3.61
CA PRO A 257 -0.52 -50.63 -2.99
C PRO A 257 -0.43 -49.27 -2.29
N VAL A 258 -1.27 -48.31 -2.71
CA VAL A 258 -1.05 -46.89 -2.34
C VAL A 258 -1.20 -46.64 -0.83
N LYS A 259 -2.15 -47.30 -0.16
CA LYS A 259 -2.42 -47.07 1.27
C LYS A 259 -1.26 -47.52 2.18
N PRO A 260 -0.71 -48.76 2.07
CA PRO A 260 0.53 -49.13 2.74
C PRO A 260 1.72 -48.22 2.40
N PHE A 261 1.89 -47.84 1.12
CA PHE A 261 2.98 -46.95 0.72
C PHE A 261 2.90 -45.57 1.39
N LEU A 262 1.71 -44.99 1.49
CA LEU A 262 1.48 -43.70 2.17
C LEU A 262 1.78 -43.77 3.67
N LYS A 263 1.48 -44.90 4.33
CA LYS A 263 1.87 -45.14 5.73
C LYS A 263 3.39 -45.24 5.88
N LEU A 264 4.05 -46.03 5.03
CA LEU A 264 5.52 -46.16 5.04
C LEU A 264 6.21 -44.82 4.79
N LEU A 265 5.67 -44.00 3.89
CA LEU A 265 6.13 -42.64 3.63
C LEU A 265 5.95 -41.73 4.86
N GLY A 266 4.84 -41.82 5.58
CA GLY A 266 4.63 -41.11 6.85
C GLY A 266 5.66 -41.49 7.90
N TYR A 267 5.79 -42.79 8.21
CA TYR A 267 6.76 -43.29 9.19
C TYR A 267 8.23 -42.97 8.80
N TYR A 268 8.56 -42.96 7.51
CA TYR A 268 9.87 -42.50 7.04
C TYR A 268 10.09 -41.00 7.23
N ILE A 269 9.06 -40.18 6.99
CA ILE A 269 9.15 -38.72 7.17
C ILE A 269 9.28 -38.34 8.64
N SER A 270 8.67 -39.08 9.56
CA SER A 270 8.92 -38.90 11.00
C SER A 270 10.32 -39.39 11.37
N GLU A 271 10.48 -40.70 11.51
CA GLU A 271 11.61 -41.32 12.21
C GLU A 271 12.70 -41.85 11.27
N GLY A 272 12.39 -42.04 9.99
CA GLY A 272 13.26 -42.75 9.06
C GLY A 272 14.41 -41.95 8.44
N TRP A 273 15.49 -42.65 8.07
CA TRP A 273 16.64 -42.12 7.33
C TRP A 273 17.14 -43.08 6.25
N CYS A 274 18.06 -42.61 5.41
CA CYS A 274 18.68 -43.41 4.34
C CYS A 274 20.18 -43.63 4.62
N ARG A 275 20.68 -44.87 4.50
CA ARG A 275 22.11 -45.24 4.56
C ARG A 275 22.49 -46.04 3.31
N CYS A 276 23.50 -45.56 2.59
CA CYS A 276 24.23 -46.34 1.59
C CYS A 276 25.53 -46.83 2.23
N ASP A 277 25.93 -48.07 1.97
CA ASP A 277 27.09 -48.70 2.61
C ASP A 277 27.66 -49.79 1.69
N LYS A 278 28.91 -49.67 1.23
CA LYS A 278 29.56 -50.55 0.22
C LYS A 278 28.62 -50.96 -0.93
N GLY A 279 27.86 -50.01 -1.49
CA GLY A 279 26.91 -50.24 -2.59
C GLY A 279 25.53 -50.80 -2.18
N SER A 280 25.31 -51.17 -0.92
CA SER A 280 24.00 -51.54 -0.39
C SER A 280 23.17 -50.30 -0.03
N TYR A 281 22.01 -50.14 -0.68
CA TYR A 281 21.10 -49.02 -0.47
C TYR A 281 19.97 -49.41 0.49
N SER A 282 19.95 -48.82 1.68
CA SER A 282 18.95 -49.14 2.72
C SER A 282 18.22 -47.91 3.25
N VAL A 283 16.90 -48.04 3.37
CA VAL A 283 16.05 -47.15 4.19
C VAL A 283 15.99 -47.76 5.59
N LEU A 284 16.08 -46.94 6.63
CA LEU A 284 16.01 -47.37 8.02
C LEU A 284 14.91 -46.58 8.73
N ILE A 285 14.08 -47.28 9.51
CA ILE A 285 13.07 -46.67 10.39
C ILE A 285 13.26 -47.27 11.79
N PRO A 286 13.67 -46.48 12.79
CA PRO A 286 13.73 -46.93 14.18
C PRO A 286 12.32 -47.00 14.77
N GLN A 287 12.14 -47.74 15.85
CA GLN A 287 10.95 -47.69 16.70
C GLN A 287 11.22 -48.38 18.05
N ASN A 288 10.48 -48.04 19.10
CA ASN A 288 10.41 -48.85 20.31
C ASN A 288 9.64 -50.15 20.01
N LYS A 289 10.21 -51.30 20.37
CA LYS A 289 9.73 -52.64 19.99
C LYS A 289 8.33 -52.97 20.51
N ASP A 290 7.96 -52.44 21.67
CA ASP A 290 6.68 -52.74 22.34
C ASP A 290 5.57 -51.73 21.97
N SER A 291 5.92 -50.68 21.24
CA SER A 291 4.98 -49.64 20.80
C SER A 291 3.90 -50.18 19.85
N LYS A 292 2.73 -49.53 19.88
CA LYS A 292 1.67 -49.74 18.88
C LYS A 292 2.11 -49.31 17.47
N VAL A 293 3.15 -48.46 17.35
CA VAL A 293 3.70 -47.97 16.08
C VAL A 293 4.57 -49.04 15.42
N TYR A 294 5.39 -49.78 16.17
CA TYR A 294 6.16 -50.92 15.66
C TYR A 294 5.25 -51.95 14.97
N LYS A 295 4.13 -52.31 15.63
CA LYS A 295 3.15 -53.26 15.08
C LYS A 295 2.51 -52.75 13.77
N LYS A 296 2.24 -51.44 13.68
CA LYS A 296 1.74 -50.80 12.44
C LYS A 296 2.78 -50.78 11.32
N ILE A 297 4.04 -50.42 11.62
CA ILE A 297 5.14 -50.41 10.62
C ILE A 297 5.36 -51.82 10.08
N LYS A 298 5.44 -52.83 10.95
CA LYS A 298 5.62 -54.24 10.58
C LYS A 298 4.49 -54.74 9.68
N GLY A 299 3.23 -54.47 10.04
CA GLY A 299 2.08 -54.80 9.19
C GLY A 299 2.10 -54.12 7.82
N VAL A 300 2.55 -52.86 7.74
CA VAL A 300 2.73 -52.14 6.46
C VAL A 300 3.86 -52.73 5.61
N LEU A 301 4.97 -53.14 6.23
CA LEU A 301 6.10 -53.75 5.54
C LEU A 301 5.78 -55.15 5.01
N ASN A 302 4.99 -55.95 5.73
CA ASN A 302 4.54 -57.26 5.27
C ASN A 302 3.65 -57.20 4.01
N ILE A 303 2.94 -56.09 3.79
CA ILE A 303 2.10 -55.88 2.59
C ILE A 303 2.91 -55.33 1.41
N LEU A 304 4.02 -54.64 1.68
CA LEU A 304 4.83 -53.99 0.64
C LEU A 304 5.89 -54.94 0.08
N PRO A 305 6.12 -54.97 -1.24
CA PRO A 305 6.99 -55.96 -1.89
C PRO A 305 8.50 -55.62 -1.78
N PHE A 306 8.97 -55.33 -0.56
CA PHE A 306 10.34 -54.97 -0.21
C PHE A 306 10.93 -55.95 0.83
N LYS A 307 12.14 -56.44 0.60
CA LYS A 307 12.88 -57.20 1.63
C LYS A 307 13.32 -56.24 2.75
N TYR A 308 13.12 -56.63 4.01
CA TYR A 308 13.57 -55.88 5.17
C TYR A 308 14.09 -56.82 6.27
N THR A 309 14.87 -56.27 7.21
CA THR A 309 15.37 -56.98 8.41
C THR A 309 15.14 -56.12 9.65
N GLU A 310 14.86 -56.74 10.79
CA GLU A 310 14.74 -56.06 12.09
C GLU A 310 16.05 -56.15 12.87
N ILE A 311 16.65 -54.99 13.19
CA ILE A 311 17.91 -54.90 13.93
C ILE A 311 17.59 -54.45 15.36
N ASN A 312 17.64 -55.38 16.33
CA ASN A 312 17.45 -55.07 17.76
C ASN A 312 18.63 -54.22 18.29
N ARG A 313 18.35 -53.19 19.09
CA ARG A 313 19.33 -52.30 19.74
C ARG A 313 18.77 -51.76 21.06
N ARG A 314 19.19 -52.32 22.20
CA ARG A 314 18.89 -51.85 23.58
C ARG A 314 17.43 -51.36 23.74
N GLY A 315 16.47 -52.29 23.73
CA GLY A 315 15.01 -52.03 23.82
C GLY A 315 14.34 -51.51 22.54
N ASN A 316 15.10 -50.94 21.61
CA ASN A 316 14.58 -50.45 20.33
C ASN A 316 14.86 -51.45 19.19
N VAL A 317 14.16 -51.27 18.08
CA VAL A 317 14.34 -52.05 16.85
C VAL A 317 14.43 -51.11 15.65
N VAL A 318 15.28 -51.43 14.68
CA VAL A 318 15.42 -50.67 13.43
C VAL A 318 15.02 -51.55 12.25
N PHE A 319 13.93 -51.20 11.57
CA PHE A 319 13.53 -51.81 10.31
C PHE A 319 14.47 -51.31 9.20
N ARG A 320 15.34 -52.19 8.68
CA ARG A 320 16.24 -51.90 7.57
C ARG A 320 15.68 -52.50 6.29
N ILE A 321 15.21 -51.65 5.38
CA ILE A 321 14.52 -52.01 4.12
C ILE A 321 15.52 -51.88 2.97
N PHE A 322 15.71 -52.95 2.20
CA PHE A 322 16.69 -53.03 1.12
C PHE A 322 16.02 -52.81 -0.24
N ASN A 323 15.91 -51.54 -0.66
CA ASN A 323 15.42 -51.20 -1.99
C ASN A 323 16.01 -49.88 -2.52
N LYS A 324 16.72 -49.95 -3.65
CA LYS A 324 17.40 -48.80 -4.27
C LYS A 324 16.44 -47.73 -4.82
N GLN A 325 15.30 -48.11 -5.40
CA GLN A 325 14.31 -47.12 -5.87
C GLN A 325 13.67 -46.37 -4.70
N LEU A 326 13.27 -47.09 -3.64
CA LEU A 326 12.73 -46.51 -2.42
C LEU A 326 13.74 -45.57 -1.76
N PHE A 327 15.00 -45.99 -1.63
CA PHE A 327 16.11 -45.16 -1.16
C PHE A 327 16.25 -43.87 -1.98
N HIS A 328 16.26 -43.92 -3.32
CA HIS A 328 16.43 -42.74 -4.16
C HIS A 328 15.17 -41.85 -4.27
N TYR A 329 14.00 -42.36 -3.87
CA TYR A 329 12.80 -41.55 -3.68
C TYR A 329 12.81 -40.87 -2.30
N PHE A 330 13.04 -41.63 -1.23
CA PHE A 330 13.05 -41.14 0.16
C PHE A 330 14.22 -40.22 0.51
N SER A 331 15.42 -40.44 -0.04
CA SER A 331 16.58 -39.55 0.18
C SER A 331 16.39 -38.15 -0.40
N LYS A 332 15.53 -37.99 -1.43
CA LYS A 332 15.16 -36.67 -1.98
C LYS A 332 14.21 -35.88 -1.09
N LEU A 333 13.62 -36.49 -0.06
CA LEU A 333 12.66 -35.85 0.85
C LEU A 333 13.34 -35.00 1.93
N GLY A 334 14.67 -34.85 1.90
CA GLY A 334 15.44 -34.06 2.85
C GLY A 334 15.76 -34.78 4.17
N LYS A 335 16.55 -34.12 5.03
CA LYS A 335 16.86 -34.53 6.41
C LYS A 335 16.37 -33.47 7.37
N SER A 336 15.89 -33.88 8.55
CA SER A 336 15.51 -33.02 9.68
C SER A 336 14.79 -31.72 9.27
N GLN A 337 15.44 -30.56 9.37
CA GLN A 337 14.89 -29.23 9.04
C GLN A 337 14.44 -29.05 7.58
N TYR A 338 14.89 -29.90 6.65
CA TYR A 338 14.55 -29.82 5.23
C TYR A 338 13.47 -30.82 4.77
N ARG A 339 12.84 -31.57 5.69
CA ARG A 339 11.81 -32.55 5.32
C ARG A 339 10.58 -31.91 4.67
N TYR A 340 9.91 -32.64 3.77
CA TYR A 340 8.68 -32.19 3.09
C TYR A 340 7.84 -33.36 2.56
N ILE A 341 6.58 -33.08 2.20
CA ILE A 341 5.67 -34.04 1.55
C ILE A 341 5.53 -33.66 0.06
N PRO A 342 5.78 -34.58 -0.89
CA PRO A 342 5.68 -34.27 -2.32
C PRO A 342 4.27 -33.83 -2.74
N SER A 343 4.18 -32.84 -3.63
CA SER A 343 2.90 -32.25 -4.06
C SER A 343 1.94 -33.26 -4.70
N GLU A 344 2.46 -34.31 -5.37
CA GLU A 344 1.65 -35.40 -5.91
C GLU A 344 0.93 -36.24 -4.84
N ILE A 345 1.46 -36.25 -3.61
CA ILE A 345 0.82 -36.86 -2.43
C ILE A 345 -0.23 -35.89 -1.87
N LYS A 346 0.10 -34.60 -1.78
CA LYS A 346 -0.84 -33.54 -1.35
C LYS A 346 -2.03 -33.36 -2.30
N GLU A 347 -1.93 -33.80 -3.56
CA GLU A 347 -3.04 -33.83 -4.52
C GLU A 347 -4.01 -35.02 -4.35
N LEU A 348 -3.73 -36.00 -3.49
CA LEU A 348 -4.58 -37.18 -3.32
C LEU A 348 -5.90 -36.88 -2.59
N SER A 349 -6.87 -37.80 -2.68
CA SER A 349 -8.17 -37.69 -2.02
C SER A 349 -8.09 -37.77 -0.49
N LYS A 350 -9.14 -37.31 0.21
CA LYS A 350 -9.18 -37.34 1.69
C LYS A 350 -8.85 -38.72 2.26
N ASN A 351 -9.43 -39.77 1.69
CA ASN A 351 -9.25 -41.15 2.16
C ASN A 351 -7.80 -41.63 2.05
N LEU A 352 -7.02 -41.10 1.09
CA LEU A 352 -5.60 -41.42 0.92
C LEU A 352 -4.71 -40.50 1.77
N LEU A 353 -5.01 -39.20 1.80
CA LEU A 353 -4.34 -38.22 2.67
C LEU A 353 -4.41 -38.63 4.14
N ASN A 354 -5.49 -39.27 4.57
CA ASN A 354 -5.65 -39.75 5.95
C ASN A 354 -4.64 -40.85 6.31
N GLU A 355 -4.23 -41.70 5.36
CA GLU A 355 -3.32 -42.82 5.62
C GLU A 355 -1.89 -42.33 5.94
N ILE A 356 -1.41 -41.29 5.22
CA ILE A 356 -0.13 -40.63 5.53
C ILE A 356 -0.26 -39.72 6.76
N PHE A 357 -1.37 -39.00 6.92
CA PHE A 357 -1.59 -38.12 8.08
C PHE A 357 -1.60 -38.89 9.40
N GLU A 358 -2.33 -40.00 9.49
CA GLU A 358 -2.35 -40.82 10.71
C GLU A 358 -0.99 -41.46 11.01
N ALA A 359 -0.19 -41.80 9.99
CA ALA A 359 1.19 -42.30 10.17
C ALA A 359 2.15 -41.20 10.68
N LEU A 360 2.01 -39.95 10.21
CA LEU A 360 2.75 -38.80 10.74
C LEU A 360 2.33 -38.46 12.18
N ILE A 361 1.05 -38.61 12.52
CA ILE A 361 0.55 -38.40 13.88
C ILE A 361 0.92 -39.55 14.83
N ASP A 362 1.17 -40.75 14.30
CA ASP A 362 1.73 -41.87 15.07
C ASP A 362 3.22 -41.70 15.41
N GLY A 363 3.99 -41.01 14.56
CA GLY A 363 5.43 -40.72 14.77
C GLY A 363 5.65 -39.46 15.62
N ASP A 364 5.68 -38.27 15.00
CA ASP A 364 5.96 -36.99 15.70
C ASP A 364 4.68 -36.28 16.22
N GLY A 365 3.58 -37.03 16.33
CA GLY A 365 2.28 -36.50 16.75
C GLY A 365 1.93 -36.74 18.21
N ASN A 366 0.96 -35.96 18.69
CA ASN A 366 0.34 -36.15 19.99
C ASN A 366 -1.17 -36.29 19.83
N ARG A 367 -1.78 -37.23 20.59
CA ARG A 367 -3.22 -37.49 20.59
C ARG A 367 -3.81 -37.16 21.97
N ARG A 368 -5.07 -36.71 22.00
CA ARG A 368 -5.88 -36.56 23.22
C ARG A 368 -7.21 -37.29 23.00
N ASN A 369 -7.55 -38.20 23.91
CA ASN A 369 -8.77 -39.03 23.84
C ASN A 369 -8.88 -39.71 22.44
N GLY A 370 -7.80 -40.36 22.01
CA GLY A 370 -7.65 -41.01 20.69
C GLY A 370 -7.43 -40.07 19.48
N LYS A 371 -7.86 -38.81 19.57
CA LYS A 371 -7.89 -37.87 18.42
C LYS A 371 -6.57 -37.09 18.29
N PRO A 372 -6.09 -36.80 17.05
CA PRO A 372 -4.94 -35.93 16.83
C PRO A 372 -5.11 -34.56 17.51
N LYS A 373 -4.11 -34.14 18.29
CA LYS A 373 -4.08 -32.88 19.07
C LYS A 373 -3.03 -31.90 18.51
N TYR A 374 -1.84 -32.40 18.20
CA TYR A 374 -0.84 -31.65 17.44
C TYR A 374 0.14 -32.58 16.72
N TYR A 375 0.90 -32.01 15.79
CA TYR A 375 2.09 -32.60 15.17
C TYR A 375 3.29 -31.66 15.42
N TYR A 376 4.47 -32.18 15.71
CA TYR A 376 5.68 -31.37 15.93
C TYR A 376 6.77 -31.69 14.90
N THR A 377 7.47 -30.68 14.41
CA THR A 377 8.64 -30.88 13.55
C THR A 377 9.57 -29.67 13.55
N VAL A 378 10.86 -29.90 13.42
CA VAL A 378 11.87 -28.84 13.22
C VAL A 378 11.82 -28.24 11.80
N SER A 379 11.17 -28.90 10.84
CA SER A 379 11.04 -28.37 9.48
C SER A 379 9.82 -27.47 9.29
N LYS A 380 10.06 -26.19 8.97
CA LYS A 380 8.99 -25.26 8.55
C LYS A 380 8.19 -25.78 7.37
N ARG A 381 8.84 -26.42 6.39
CA ARG A 381 8.19 -26.93 5.18
C ARG A 381 7.29 -28.12 5.48
N LEU A 382 7.76 -29.08 6.29
CA LEU A 382 6.91 -30.19 6.73
C LEU A 382 5.72 -29.72 7.58
N ALA A 383 5.92 -28.73 8.47
CA ALA A 383 4.81 -28.15 9.24
C ALA A 383 3.75 -27.49 8.33
N ASP A 384 4.18 -26.83 7.26
CA ASP A 384 3.30 -26.24 6.24
C ASP A 384 2.56 -27.30 5.42
N ASP A 385 3.25 -28.36 5.00
CA ASP A 385 2.66 -29.49 4.28
C ASP A 385 1.63 -30.26 5.15
N VAL A 386 1.93 -30.48 6.43
CA VAL A 386 1.02 -31.12 7.38
C VAL A 386 -0.18 -30.22 7.69
N GLN A 387 0.01 -28.90 7.79
CA GLN A 387 -1.11 -27.95 7.89
C GLN A 387 -2.01 -28.03 6.64
N GLU A 388 -1.44 -28.06 5.43
CA GLU A 388 -2.21 -28.17 4.18
C GLU A 388 -3.04 -29.46 4.12
N ILE A 389 -2.44 -30.60 4.49
CA ILE A 389 -3.13 -31.90 4.54
C ILE A 389 -4.24 -31.90 5.61
N ALA A 390 -3.97 -31.40 6.82
CA ALA A 390 -4.96 -31.34 7.90
C ALA A 390 -6.19 -30.51 7.50
N LEU A 391 -6.00 -29.38 6.81
CA LEU A 391 -7.10 -28.55 6.31
C LEU A 391 -7.90 -29.29 5.22
N LYS A 392 -7.22 -29.98 4.29
CA LYS A 392 -7.86 -30.83 3.26
C LYS A 392 -8.68 -31.98 3.88
N LEU A 393 -8.23 -32.55 5.00
CA LEU A 393 -8.98 -33.56 5.75
C LEU A 393 -10.19 -32.98 6.51
N GLY A 394 -10.21 -31.67 6.79
CA GLY A 394 -11.29 -30.99 7.53
C GLY A 394 -11.00 -30.76 9.01
N TYR A 395 -9.73 -30.72 9.40
CA TYR A 395 -9.30 -30.20 10.70
C TYR A 395 -9.14 -28.68 10.62
N THR A 396 -9.34 -27.97 11.73
CA THR A 396 -8.67 -26.69 11.92
C THR A 396 -7.21 -26.97 12.27
N ALA A 397 -6.26 -26.37 11.54
CA ALA A 397 -4.84 -26.56 11.76
C ALA A 397 -4.13 -25.21 11.82
N ASN A 398 -3.49 -24.88 12.95
CA ASN A 398 -2.77 -23.63 13.16
C ASN A 398 -1.32 -23.92 13.62
N ILE A 399 -0.33 -23.37 12.91
CA ILE A 399 1.09 -23.52 13.26
C ILE A 399 1.45 -22.51 14.35
N LYS A 400 2.14 -22.98 15.38
CA LYS A 400 2.89 -22.15 16.34
C LYS A 400 4.38 -22.46 16.20
N ARG A 401 5.26 -21.46 16.29
CA ARG A 401 6.69 -21.66 16.54
C ARG A 401 6.91 -21.87 18.04
N ASP A 402 7.58 -22.95 18.40
CA ASP A 402 8.14 -23.20 19.73
C ASP A 402 9.68 -23.04 19.66
N LYS A 403 10.43 -23.21 20.76
CA LYS A 403 11.87 -22.87 20.84
C LYS A 403 12.70 -23.46 19.69
N GLU A 404 12.52 -24.75 19.40
CA GLU A 404 13.37 -25.53 18.48
C GLU A 404 12.67 -25.91 17.17
N GLY A 405 11.42 -25.48 16.95
CA GLY A 405 10.63 -25.97 15.82
C GLY A 405 9.20 -25.46 15.75
N TYR A 406 8.34 -26.24 15.09
CA TYR A 406 7.00 -25.86 14.69
C TYR A 406 5.99 -26.90 15.13
N ARG A 407 4.94 -26.44 15.82
CA ARG A 407 3.84 -27.27 16.28
C ARG A 407 2.58 -26.94 15.49
N VAL A 408 2.11 -27.90 14.68
CA VAL A 408 0.82 -27.85 13.99
C VAL A 408 -0.26 -28.26 14.99
N ASN A 409 -0.99 -27.31 15.54
CA ASN A 409 -2.05 -27.57 16.53
C ASN A 409 -3.36 -27.89 15.78
N LEU A 410 -4.03 -28.98 16.17
CA LEU A 410 -5.12 -29.60 15.43
C LEU A 410 -6.44 -29.55 16.22
N GLY A 411 -7.54 -29.25 15.53
CA GLY A 411 -8.90 -29.29 16.07
C GLY A 411 -9.88 -29.90 15.07
N PHE A 412 -10.92 -30.57 15.57
CA PHE A 412 -11.88 -31.27 14.70
C PHE A 412 -13.07 -30.35 14.33
N SER A 413 -13.33 -30.13 13.04
CA SER A 413 -14.21 -29.03 12.59
C SER A 413 -15.71 -29.20 12.90
N ARG A 414 -16.15 -30.32 13.50
CA ARG A 414 -17.59 -30.59 13.79
C ARG A 414 -18.26 -29.60 14.77
N LYS A 415 -17.53 -28.72 15.47
CA LYS A 415 -18.11 -27.67 16.34
C LYS A 415 -17.49 -26.26 16.21
N ILE A 416 -16.47 -26.01 15.39
CA ILE A 416 -15.68 -24.75 15.48
C ILE A 416 -15.47 -24.03 14.12
N THR A 417 -16.44 -23.21 13.75
CA THR A 417 -16.38 -21.80 14.19
C THR A 417 -17.69 -21.46 14.90
N GLY A 418 -17.66 -21.47 16.23
CA GLY A 418 -18.69 -20.85 17.04
C GLY A 418 -18.66 -19.33 16.86
N MET A 419 -19.77 -18.67 17.23
CA MET A 419 -19.88 -17.21 17.29
C MET A 419 -18.71 -16.63 18.09
N SER A 420 -17.73 -16.07 17.40
CA SER A 420 -16.44 -15.71 18.00
C SER A 420 -16.50 -14.27 18.48
N LYS A 421 -16.55 -14.05 19.80
CA LYS A 421 -16.35 -12.71 20.37
C LYS A 421 -14.94 -12.23 20.00
N PHE A 422 -14.83 -11.06 19.39
CA PHE A 422 -13.57 -10.49 18.94
C PHE A 422 -13.56 -8.97 19.10
N LYS A 423 -12.38 -8.39 19.33
CA LYS A 423 -12.16 -6.94 19.35
C LYS A 423 -11.45 -6.54 18.05
N PHE A 424 -11.91 -5.44 17.45
CA PHE A 424 -11.20 -4.77 16.38
C PHE A 424 -10.10 -3.90 16.97
N ASN A 425 -8.85 -4.32 16.81
CA ASN A 425 -7.69 -3.55 17.23
C ASN A 425 -7.19 -2.77 16.01
N LEU A 426 -7.26 -1.44 16.04
CA LEU A 426 -6.62 -0.60 15.03
C LEU A 426 -5.13 -0.47 15.36
N ILE A 427 -4.27 -1.11 14.56
CA ILE A 427 -2.82 -1.10 14.72
C ILE A 427 -2.22 -0.13 13.70
N PRO A 428 -1.49 0.92 14.14
CA PRO A 428 -0.72 1.79 13.23
C PRO A 428 0.25 0.95 12.41
N TYR A 429 0.13 1.04 11.08
CA TYR A 429 0.87 0.20 10.16
C TYR A 429 1.57 0.99 9.06
N VAL A 430 2.69 0.42 8.63
CA VAL A 430 3.90 1.01 8.08
C VAL A 430 4.45 0.00 7.07
N GLY A 431 4.69 0.42 5.83
CA GLY A 431 5.61 -0.29 4.93
C GLY A 431 4.97 -0.89 3.69
N LYS A 432 5.48 -2.05 3.24
CA LYS A 432 4.99 -2.77 2.06
C LYS A 432 3.93 -3.80 2.41
N VAL A 433 3.44 -4.45 1.36
CA VAL A 433 2.00 -4.52 1.16
C VAL A 433 1.62 -5.45 0.01
N TYR A 434 0.62 -6.33 0.18
CA TYR A 434 0.19 -7.22 -0.90
C TYR A 434 -1.28 -7.70 -0.88
N CYS A 435 -1.82 -8.00 -2.07
CA CYS A 435 -3.03 -8.81 -2.32
C CYS A 435 -3.01 -9.38 -3.75
N CYS A 436 -3.98 -10.21 -4.12
CA CYS A 436 -4.19 -10.63 -5.52
C CYS A 436 -5.67 -10.80 -5.86
N GLU A 437 -6.09 -10.31 -7.02
CA GLU A 437 -7.48 -10.43 -7.48
C GLU A 437 -7.71 -11.76 -8.21
N VAL A 438 -8.70 -12.52 -7.78
CA VAL A 438 -9.11 -13.81 -8.36
C VAL A 438 -10.57 -13.75 -8.83
N PRO A 439 -10.98 -14.53 -9.85
CA PRO A 439 -12.34 -14.51 -10.41
C PRO A 439 -13.52 -14.57 -9.43
N ASN A 440 -13.41 -15.31 -8.31
CA ASN A 440 -14.48 -15.44 -7.30
C ASN A 440 -14.29 -14.52 -6.06
N HIS A 441 -13.28 -13.65 -6.07
CA HIS A 441 -12.91 -12.72 -4.99
C HIS A 441 -12.75 -13.34 -3.59
N ILE A 442 -12.40 -14.63 -3.51
CA ILE A 442 -12.12 -15.32 -2.25
C ILE A 442 -10.81 -16.10 -2.36
N ILE A 443 -9.90 -15.84 -1.43
CA ILE A 443 -8.54 -16.39 -1.36
C ILE A 443 -8.26 -17.02 0.01
N PHE A 444 -7.43 -18.07 0.03
CA PHE A 444 -7.03 -18.72 1.28
C PHE A 444 -5.70 -18.18 1.78
N VAL A 445 -5.74 -17.49 2.92
CA VAL A 445 -4.60 -16.78 3.50
C VAL A 445 -4.29 -17.28 4.90
N ARG A 446 -3.07 -17.04 5.38
CA ARG A 446 -2.71 -17.19 6.80
C ARG A 446 -1.77 -16.05 7.22
N ARG A 447 -1.91 -15.63 8.47
CA ARG A 447 -0.91 -14.81 9.18
C ARG A 447 -0.60 -15.52 10.49
N ASN A 448 0.64 -15.43 10.98
CA ASN A 448 1.07 -16.08 12.24
C ASN A 448 0.68 -17.58 12.30
N GLY A 449 0.74 -18.29 11.16
CA GLY A 449 0.39 -19.70 11.04
C GLY A 449 -1.11 -20.05 11.16
N LYS A 450 -2.05 -19.09 11.18
CA LYS A 450 -3.51 -19.32 11.30
C LYS A 450 -4.25 -19.12 9.96
N PRO A 451 -4.72 -20.19 9.29
CA PRO A 451 -5.38 -20.10 7.98
C PRO A 451 -6.84 -19.67 8.07
N VAL A 452 -7.33 -18.91 7.09
CA VAL A 452 -8.73 -18.47 6.99
C VAL A 452 -9.09 -18.12 5.53
N TRP A 453 -10.37 -18.25 5.17
CA TRP A 453 -10.89 -17.69 3.92
C TRP A 453 -11.10 -16.18 4.08
N CYS A 454 -10.55 -15.42 3.14
CA CYS A 454 -10.69 -13.96 3.07
C CYS A 454 -11.00 -13.53 1.64
N GLY A 455 -11.39 -12.27 1.47
CA GLY A 455 -11.51 -11.65 0.16
C GLY A 455 -10.36 -10.68 -0.10
N ASN A 456 -10.71 -9.50 -0.58
CA ASN A 456 -9.81 -8.59 -1.28
C ASN A 456 -9.91 -7.14 -0.79
N SER A 457 -8.85 -6.37 -0.98
CA SER A 457 -8.87 -4.90 -0.89
C SER A 457 -9.65 -4.24 -2.00
N THR A 458 -10.05 -3.01 -1.72
CA THR A 458 -9.68 -1.88 -2.60
C THR A 458 -8.61 -1.04 -1.85
N GLY A 459 -7.61 -0.42 -2.51
CA GLY A 459 -6.43 0.22 -1.84
C GLY A 459 -6.66 1.51 -1.00
N ARG A 460 -5.65 2.39 -0.81
CA ARG A 460 -5.85 3.77 -0.20
C ARG A 460 -6.90 4.51 -1.01
N PHE A 461 -7.41 5.61 -0.47
CA PHE A 461 -8.42 6.46 -1.10
C PHE A 461 -8.18 6.72 -2.61
N GLY A 462 -8.75 5.89 -3.49
CA GLY A 462 -8.58 5.91 -4.95
C GLY A 462 -7.45 5.05 -5.54
N VAL A 463 -6.50 4.53 -4.78
CA VAL A 463 -5.14 4.29 -5.32
C VAL A 463 -4.64 2.85 -5.30
N ASP A 464 -3.97 2.48 -6.40
CA ASP A 464 -3.27 1.24 -6.72
C ASP A 464 -2.26 1.48 -7.89
N GLU A 465 -1.56 0.46 -8.40
CA GLU A 465 -0.42 0.62 -9.35
C GLU A 465 -0.87 1.20 -10.68
N ASP A 466 -2.09 0.85 -11.10
CA ASP A 466 -2.74 1.38 -12.29
C ASP A 466 -2.91 2.90 -12.19
N TYR A 467 -3.30 3.41 -11.02
CA TYR A 467 -3.38 4.83 -10.73
C TYR A 467 -1.99 5.51 -10.69
N ILE A 468 -0.92 4.85 -10.22
CA ILE A 468 0.45 5.39 -10.34
C ILE A 468 0.86 5.49 -11.81
N ARG A 469 0.68 4.41 -12.58
CA ARG A 469 1.09 4.35 -13.99
C ARG A 469 0.28 5.28 -14.89
N LYS A 470 -0.90 5.71 -14.43
CA LYS A 470 -1.77 6.72 -15.06
C LYS A 470 -1.50 8.16 -14.61
N ALA A 471 -0.49 8.41 -13.78
CA ALA A 471 -0.04 9.76 -13.44
C ALA A 471 1.12 10.17 -14.37
N ASP A 472 1.39 11.48 -14.47
CA ASP A 472 2.55 12.02 -15.19
C ASP A 472 3.65 12.53 -14.23
N ALA A 473 3.33 12.64 -12.94
CA ALA A 473 4.28 12.83 -11.82
C ALA A 473 3.69 12.21 -10.54
N ILE A 474 4.48 12.05 -9.48
CA ILE A 474 4.02 11.51 -8.19
C ILE A 474 4.43 12.46 -7.05
N GLU A 475 3.50 12.85 -6.17
CA GLU A 475 3.77 13.75 -5.04
C GLU A 475 3.68 13.02 -3.69
N ILE A 476 4.83 12.79 -3.06
CA ILE A 476 4.94 12.36 -1.66
C ILE A 476 4.71 13.58 -0.76
N LYS A 477 3.44 13.85 -0.44
CA LYS A 477 3.05 14.95 0.45
C LYS A 477 3.31 14.61 1.91
N ILE A 478 4.46 15.01 2.44
CA ILE A 478 4.81 14.97 3.87
C ILE A 478 3.91 15.94 4.66
N GLY A 479 3.76 17.18 4.17
CA GLY A 479 2.99 18.24 4.86
C GLY A 479 2.21 19.15 3.91
N GLN A 480 1.53 20.16 4.47
CA GLN A 480 0.95 21.28 3.71
C GLN A 480 0.96 22.54 4.57
N GLY A 481 1.01 23.71 3.94
CA GLY A 481 1.13 25.00 4.62
C GLY A 481 0.01 25.28 5.62
N ALA A 482 -1.23 25.00 5.22
CA ALA A 482 -2.44 25.25 6.02
C ALA A 482 -2.58 24.47 7.34
N LYS A 483 -1.65 23.55 7.64
CA LYS A 483 -1.58 22.69 8.85
C LYS A 483 -0.39 21.71 8.73
N PRO A 484 0.87 22.15 8.88
CA PRO A 484 2.04 21.36 8.52
C PRO A 484 2.14 20.04 9.30
N GLY A 485 1.84 20.06 10.60
CA GLY A 485 1.83 18.89 11.47
C GLY A 485 0.53 18.06 11.49
N GLN A 486 -0.36 18.17 10.49
CA GLN A 486 -1.62 17.39 10.47
C GLN A 486 -2.03 16.86 9.08
N GLY A 487 -2.52 15.61 9.06
CA GLY A 487 -3.07 14.96 7.86
C GLY A 487 -4.38 15.57 7.36
N GLY A 488 -4.84 15.18 6.17
CA GLY A 488 -6.10 15.68 5.58
C GLY A 488 -7.34 15.41 6.44
N LEU A 489 -8.27 16.38 6.47
CA LEU A 489 -9.58 16.27 7.11
C LEU A 489 -10.69 16.36 6.05
N LEU A 490 -11.60 15.38 6.03
CA LEU A 490 -12.86 15.46 5.28
C LEU A 490 -14.03 15.06 6.19
N PRO A 491 -14.88 16.02 6.61
CA PRO A 491 -16.07 15.75 7.41
C PRO A 491 -17.02 14.72 6.79
N GLY A 492 -17.55 13.82 7.61
CA GLY A 492 -18.28 12.63 7.16
C GLY A 492 -19.51 12.91 6.31
N TYR A 493 -20.24 13.99 6.60
CA TYR A 493 -21.37 14.45 5.79
C TYR A 493 -21.00 14.89 4.36
N LYS A 494 -19.70 15.09 4.06
CA LYS A 494 -19.20 15.27 2.69
C LYS A 494 -18.84 13.94 2.00
N VAL A 495 -18.73 12.83 2.73
CA VAL A 495 -18.38 11.50 2.19
C VAL A 495 -19.63 10.80 1.63
N THR A 496 -20.10 11.31 0.48
CA THR A 496 -21.23 10.75 -0.30
C THR A 496 -20.89 9.38 -0.90
N LYS A 497 -21.89 8.62 -1.39
CA LYS A 497 -21.70 7.33 -2.10
C LYS A 497 -20.63 7.38 -3.21
N GLU A 498 -20.55 8.49 -3.96
CA GLU A 498 -19.54 8.67 -5.01
C GLU A 498 -18.12 8.79 -4.43
N ILE A 499 -17.97 9.58 -3.37
CA ILE A 499 -16.70 9.80 -2.68
C ILE A 499 -16.28 8.53 -1.93
N ALA A 500 -17.18 7.92 -1.16
CA ALA A 500 -16.99 6.61 -0.51
C ALA A 500 -16.46 5.54 -1.49
N ARG A 501 -17.04 5.44 -2.69
CA ARG A 501 -16.59 4.51 -3.74
C ARG A 501 -15.18 4.82 -4.24
N ILE A 502 -14.91 6.07 -4.65
CA ILE A 502 -13.60 6.46 -5.20
C ILE A 502 -12.54 6.41 -4.11
N ARG A 503 -12.83 6.98 -2.94
CA ARG A 503 -11.99 6.94 -1.74
C ARG A 503 -12.00 5.58 -1.02
N LYS A 504 -12.69 4.55 -1.51
CA LYS A 504 -12.60 3.19 -0.99
C LYS A 504 -12.83 3.11 0.56
N VAL A 505 -13.85 3.80 1.08
CA VAL A 505 -14.21 3.92 2.53
C VAL A 505 -15.73 4.09 2.72
N PRO A 506 -16.30 4.00 3.94
CA PRO A 506 -17.74 4.08 4.16
C PRO A 506 -18.36 5.43 3.81
N VAL A 507 -19.63 5.39 3.43
CA VAL A 507 -20.48 6.59 3.32
C VAL A 507 -20.65 7.20 4.72
N GLY A 508 -20.52 8.51 4.84
CA GLY A 508 -20.74 9.22 6.10
C GLY A 508 -19.58 9.19 7.10
N GLN A 509 -18.50 8.41 6.89
CA GLN A 509 -17.36 8.39 7.80
C GLN A 509 -16.52 9.68 7.67
N THR A 510 -16.27 10.39 8.77
CA THR A 510 -15.27 11.48 8.79
C THR A 510 -13.87 10.91 8.60
N ILE A 511 -13.15 11.41 7.61
CA ILE A 511 -11.78 10.98 7.31
C ILE A 511 -10.80 11.94 7.99
N HIS A 512 -9.94 11.39 8.84
CA HIS A 512 -8.70 12.01 9.31
C HIS A 512 -7.53 11.18 8.79
N SER A 513 -6.68 11.76 7.94
CA SER A 513 -5.37 11.18 7.62
C SER A 513 -4.39 11.41 8.77
N LEU A 514 -3.35 10.58 8.87
CA LEU A 514 -2.29 10.73 9.87
C LEU A 514 -1.39 11.96 9.58
N PRO A 515 -0.74 12.55 10.60
CA PRO A 515 0.16 13.71 10.46
C PRO A 515 1.51 13.39 9.81
N TYR A 516 1.85 12.11 9.68
CA TYR A 516 3.04 11.59 8.98
C TYR A 516 2.62 10.47 8.03
N HIS A 517 3.52 10.02 7.14
CA HIS A 517 3.38 8.74 6.45
C HIS A 517 4.01 7.65 7.32
N PRO A 518 3.25 6.77 7.98
CA PRO A 518 3.80 5.58 8.62
C PRO A 518 4.82 4.79 7.77
N ASP A 519 4.66 4.64 6.44
CA ASP A 519 5.65 3.94 5.61
C ASP A 519 6.99 4.68 5.41
N ILE A 520 7.15 5.84 6.04
CA ILE A 520 8.38 6.64 6.10
C ILE A 520 8.68 6.96 7.57
N LYS A 521 9.50 6.11 8.23
CA LYS A 521 9.93 6.33 9.63
C LYS A 521 11.23 7.13 9.75
N ASN A 522 12.00 7.19 8.67
CA ASN A 522 13.34 7.76 8.59
C ASN A 522 13.67 8.07 7.13
N ILE A 523 14.79 8.73 6.90
CA ILE A 523 15.22 9.14 5.56
C ILE A 523 15.51 7.97 4.60
N GLN A 524 15.99 6.84 5.10
CA GLN A 524 16.27 5.68 4.26
C GLN A 524 14.97 5.01 3.75
N ASP A 525 13.87 5.10 4.51
CA ASP A 525 12.56 4.65 4.06
C ASP A 525 11.93 5.62 3.03
N LEU A 526 12.15 6.94 3.19
CA LEU A 526 11.78 7.93 2.16
C LEU A 526 12.57 7.72 0.85
N LYS A 527 13.86 7.39 0.93
CA LYS A 527 14.69 7.02 -0.23
C LYS A 527 14.13 5.78 -0.94
N LYS A 528 13.90 4.67 -0.21
CA LYS A 528 13.25 3.45 -0.75
C LYS A 528 11.88 3.75 -1.39
N LYS A 529 11.13 4.70 -0.84
CA LYS A 529 9.83 5.12 -1.36
C LYS A 529 9.97 5.81 -2.71
N VAL A 530 10.90 6.76 -2.84
CA VAL A 530 11.22 7.44 -4.12
C VAL A 530 11.71 6.43 -5.16
N GLU A 531 12.65 5.56 -4.80
CA GLU A 531 13.19 4.50 -5.68
C GLU A 531 12.07 3.55 -6.18
N TRP A 532 11.17 3.13 -5.29
CA TRP A 532 10.03 2.29 -5.66
C TRP A 532 9.00 3.01 -6.56
N LEU A 533 8.78 4.32 -6.38
CA LEU A 533 7.90 5.10 -7.24
C LEU A 533 8.48 5.31 -8.63
N ARG A 534 9.77 5.65 -8.72
CA ARG A 534 10.51 5.79 -9.99
C ARG A 534 10.59 4.47 -10.77
N GLY A 535 10.55 3.33 -10.07
CA GLY A 535 10.38 2.00 -10.69
C GLY A 535 8.95 1.65 -11.16
N LEU A 536 7.98 2.56 -11.02
CA LEU A 536 6.59 2.37 -11.46
C LEU A 536 6.07 3.49 -12.37
N ASN A 537 6.70 4.67 -12.36
CA ASN A 537 6.34 5.83 -13.16
C ASN A 537 7.63 6.55 -13.62
N ASP A 538 7.73 6.82 -14.91
CA ASP A 538 8.88 7.47 -15.55
C ASP A 538 8.97 8.99 -15.31
N GLY A 539 7.86 9.60 -14.86
CA GLY A 539 7.75 11.02 -14.59
C GLY A 539 8.25 11.47 -13.21
N PRO A 540 8.21 12.78 -12.93
CA PRO A 540 8.87 13.38 -11.78
C PRO A 540 8.35 12.88 -10.42
N ILE A 541 9.26 12.53 -9.52
CA ILE A 541 8.94 12.27 -8.11
C ILE A 541 9.16 13.55 -7.30
N ILE A 542 8.07 14.09 -6.75
CA ILE A 542 8.01 15.31 -5.95
C ILE A 542 7.90 14.94 -4.47
N ILE A 543 8.72 15.52 -3.60
CA ILE A 543 8.52 15.49 -2.13
C ILE A 543 7.93 16.84 -1.71
N LYS A 544 6.73 16.85 -1.15
CA LYS A 544 6.05 18.08 -0.71
C LYS A 544 6.06 18.23 0.82
N LEU A 545 6.67 19.30 1.29
CA LEU A 545 6.84 19.72 2.67
C LEU A 545 5.83 20.83 3.02
N GLY A 546 5.36 20.86 4.27
CA GLY A 546 4.77 22.07 4.86
C GLY A 546 5.88 22.85 5.55
N ALA A 547 5.93 24.17 5.42
CA ALA A 547 7.07 24.95 5.89
C ALA A 547 7.14 25.04 7.43
N GLY A 548 7.93 24.15 8.05
CA GLY A 548 8.33 24.20 9.45
C GLY A 548 9.84 24.45 9.56
N ASP A 549 10.59 23.43 9.99
CA ASP A 549 12.06 23.43 9.92
C ASP A 549 12.53 23.14 8.49
N VAL A 550 12.28 24.09 7.60
CA VAL A 550 12.57 23.97 6.16
C VAL A 550 14.04 23.64 5.89
N GLU A 551 14.97 24.13 6.71
CA GLU A 551 16.39 23.90 6.47
C GLU A 551 16.76 22.42 6.70
N ASN A 552 16.29 21.81 7.78
CA ASN A 552 16.55 20.39 8.03
C ASN A 552 15.65 19.47 7.18
N ASP A 553 14.38 19.82 6.95
CA ASP A 553 13.48 19.04 6.10
C ASP A 553 13.96 18.99 4.63
N VAL A 554 14.53 20.08 4.10
CA VAL A 554 15.14 20.08 2.75
C VAL A 554 16.46 19.29 2.76
N LYS A 555 17.33 19.44 3.77
CA LYS A 555 18.55 18.61 3.96
C LYS A 555 18.24 17.11 4.00
N LEU A 556 17.08 16.74 4.55
CA LEU A 556 16.57 15.38 4.53
C LEU A 556 16.00 15.03 3.15
N ALA A 557 15.09 15.81 2.58
CA ALA A 557 14.47 15.52 1.28
C ALA A 557 15.48 15.29 0.16
N ILE A 558 16.59 16.05 0.10
CA ILE A 558 17.70 15.83 -0.86
C ILE A 558 18.28 14.41 -0.75
N LYS A 559 18.47 13.89 0.46
CA LYS A 559 19.02 12.54 0.73
C LYS A 559 18.09 11.42 0.26
N ALA A 560 16.80 11.68 0.07
CA ALA A 560 15.86 10.75 -0.54
C ALA A 560 15.95 10.71 -2.08
N ASN A 561 16.71 11.62 -2.69
CA ASN A 561 16.92 11.75 -4.13
C ASN A 561 15.59 11.77 -4.95
N PRO A 562 14.60 12.62 -4.59
CA PRO A 562 13.50 12.95 -5.48
C PRO A 562 14.04 13.72 -6.69
N ASP A 563 13.18 14.00 -7.66
CA ASP A 563 13.50 14.90 -8.77
C ASP A 563 13.21 16.35 -8.34
N VAL A 564 12.14 16.55 -7.57
CA VAL A 564 11.62 17.86 -7.17
C VAL A 564 11.36 17.91 -5.66
N ILE A 565 11.63 19.06 -5.04
CA ILE A 565 11.24 19.37 -3.65
C ILE A 565 10.26 20.54 -3.68
N ALA A 566 9.09 20.35 -3.07
CA ALA A 566 8.02 21.34 -3.01
C ALA A 566 7.81 21.84 -1.58
N VAL A 567 7.77 23.15 -1.37
CA VAL A 567 7.59 23.78 -0.04
C VAL A 567 6.29 24.59 -0.02
N ASP A 568 5.49 24.42 1.02
CA ASP A 568 4.15 25.02 1.18
C ASP A 568 4.13 25.87 2.47
N GLY A 569 4.22 27.20 2.34
CA GLY A 569 4.22 28.13 3.47
C GLY A 569 2.87 28.25 4.17
N MET A 570 2.85 28.76 5.40
CA MET A 570 1.66 28.82 6.28
C MET A 570 0.40 29.42 5.62
N GLU A 571 0.58 30.28 4.63
CA GLU A 571 -0.43 30.91 3.78
C GLU A 571 -1.09 29.93 2.77
N GLY A 572 -0.81 28.62 2.89
CA GLY A 572 -1.43 27.53 2.16
C GLY A 572 -2.93 27.37 2.45
N GLY A 573 -3.63 26.71 1.53
CA GLY A 573 -5.09 26.52 1.61
C GLY A 573 -5.53 25.16 2.19
N THR A 574 -6.71 25.12 2.82
CA THR A 574 -7.42 23.89 3.18
C THR A 574 -8.93 24.02 3.03
N ALA A 575 -9.63 22.89 2.86
CA ALA A 575 -11.09 22.86 2.98
C ALA A 575 -11.59 22.59 4.41
N ALA A 576 -10.72 22.09 5.29
CA ALA A 576 -10.99 21.87 6.72
C ALA A 576 -9.66 21.75 7.52
N ALA A 577 -9.53 22.52 8.59
CA ALA A 577 -8.49 22.40 9.62
C ALA A 577 -8.98 23.07 10.93
N PRO A 578 -8.47 22.67 12.12
CA PRO A 578 -8.61 23.47 13.32
C PRO A 578 -8.00 24.86 13.11
N ARG A 579 -8.63 25.95 13.56
CA ARG A 579 -8.19 27.33 13.25
C ARG A 579 -6.75 27.61 13.71
N VAL A 580 -6.39 27.14 14.90
CA VAL A 580 -5.02 27.21 15.44
C VAL A 580 -3.97 26.65 14.47
N MET A 581 -4.28 25.60 13.70
CA MET A 581 -3.36 25.02 12.71
C MET A 581 -3.19 25.85 11.43
N LEU A 582 -4.12 26.77 11.15
CA LEU A 582 -4.03 27.73 10.04
C LEU A 582 -3.23 28.97 10.46
N ASP A 583 -3.39 29.42 11.69
CA ASP A 583 -2.89 30.72 12.13
C ASP A 583 -1.58 30.64 12.92
N ASP A 584 -1.30 29.56 13.64
CA ASP A 584 -0.20 29.49 14.61
C ASP A 584 0.86 28.42 14.30
N PHE A 585 0.77 27.72 13.14
CA PHE A 585 1.71 26.66 12.76
C PHE A 585 2.29 26.84 11.35
N GLY A 586 3.62 26.89 11.30
CA GLY A 586 4.42 27.02 10.07
C GLY A 586 5.07 28.40 9.92
N ILE A 587 5.83 28.59 8.86
CA ILE A 587 6.51 29.87 8.54
C ILE A 587 6.02 30.48 7.21
N PRO A 588 6.15 31.81 7.02
CA PRO A 588 5.75 32.48 5.78
C PRO A 588 6.45 31.95 4.54
N THR A 589 5.71 31.91 3.42
CA THR A 589 6.14 31.34 2.14
C THR A 589 7.42 32.00 1.62
N LEU A 590 7.54 33.32 1.77
CA LEU A 590 8.71 34.07 1.34
C LEU A 590 9.99 33.67 2.12
N ALA A 591 9.88 33.48 3.44
CA ALA A 591 10.98 33.02 4.27
C ALA A 591 11.32 31.54 4.01
N ALA A 592 10.30 30.72 3.79
CA ALA A 592 10.46 29.30 3.44
C ALA A 592 11.21 29.11 2.11
N LEU A 593 10.87 29.90 1.09
CA LEU A 593 11.53 29.89 -0.21
C LEU A 593 13.04 30.16 -0.10
N VAL A 594 13.41 31.27 0.54
CA VAL A 594 14.82 31.68 0.66
C VAL A 594 15.64 30.66 1.47
N LYS A 595 15.07 30.11 2.56
CA LYS A 595 15.70 29.03 3.32
C LYS A 595 15.91 27.77 2.46
N ALA A 596 14.88 27.32 1.74
CA ALA A 596 14.95 26.14 0.89
C ALA A 596 15.99 26.29 -0.24
N ARG A 597 15.99 27.44 -0.93
CA ARG A 597 16.97 27.76 -1.98
C ARG A 597 18.40 27.73 -1.44
N ARG A 598 18.66 28.44 -0.33
CA ARG A 598 19.99 28.50 0.31
C ARG A 598 20.55 27.10 0.60
N ILE A 599 19.73 26.20 1.14
CA ILE A 599 20.14 24.81 1.42
C ILE A 599 20.42 24.01 0.14
N LEU A 600 19.63 24.19 -0.92
CA LEU A 600 19.89 23.53 -2.21
C LEU A 600 21.20 24.02 -2.83
N ASP A 601 21.54 25.30 -2.67
CA ASP A 601 22.78 25.88 -3.20
C ASP A 601 24.01 25.50 -2.36
N GLU A 602 23.92 25.59 -1.02
CA GLU A 602 24.92 25.08 -0.06
C GLU A 602 25.35 23.64 -0.38
N LEU A 603 24.38 22.78 -0.74
CA LEU A 603 24.59 21.36 -1.02
C LEU A 603 24.76 21.03 -2.51
N LYS A 604 24.77 22.04 -3.40
CA LYS A 604 24.83 21.87 -4.87
C LYS A 604 23.81 20.84 -5.39
N ALA A 605 22.61 20.86 -4.81
CA ALA A 605 21.57 19.87 -5.03
C ALA A 605 20.93 20.01 -6.42
N LYS A 606 20.77 18.88 -7.12
CA LYS A 606 20.21 18.83 -8.48
C LYS A 606 18.67 19.00 -8.56
N GLN A 607 18.00 18.98 -7.40
CA GLN A 607 16.55 19.01 -7.29
C GLN A 607 15.97 20.37 -7.69
N GLU A 608 14.85 20.36 -8.43
CA GLU A 608 14.07 21.58 -8.67
C GLU A 608 13.28 21.98 -7.42
N LEU A 609 13.14 23.29 -7.18
CA LEU A 609 12.39 23.85 -6.07
C LEU A 609 11.02 24.36 -6.53
N LEU A 610 9.95 23.74 -6.03
CA LEU A 610 8.59 24.26 -6.14
C LEU A 610 8.19 25.02 -4.88
N ILE A 611 7.48 26.13 -5.03
CA ILE A 611 6.99 26.94 -3.91
C ILE A 611 5.47 27.12 -3.97
N GLY A 612 4.83 27.23 -2.81
CA GLY A 612 3.41 27.57 -2.72
C GLY A 612 3.00 27.96 -1.31
N GLY A 613 1.72 28.32 -1.18
CA GLY A 613 1.24 29.14 -0.06
C GLY A 613 1.23 30.62 -0.44
N GLY A 614 0.17 31.34 -0.10
CA GLY A 614 0.17 32.81 -0.21
C GLY A 614 0.03 33.41 -1.61
N LEU A 615 0.72 32.90 -2.64
CA LEU A 615 0.72 33.46 -4.00
C LEU A 615 -0.70 33.62 -4.58
N ASN A 616 -0.93 34.74 -5.28
CA ASN A 616 -2.23 35.17 -5.81
C ASN A 616 -2.19 35.67 -7.25
N LYS A 617 -1.07 36.20 -7.71
CA LYS A 617 -0.89 36.90 -9.01
C LYS A 617 0.45 36.51 -9.65
N GLY A 618 0.60 36.74 -10.94
CA GLY A 618 1.83 36.43 -11.69
C GLY A 618 3.05 37.16 -11.16
N SER A 619 2.90 38.40 -10.69
CA SER A 619 3.99 39.14 -10.04
C SER A 619 4.59 38.41 -8.82
N ASP A 620 3.79 37.63 -8.08
CA ASP A 620 4.28 36.85 -6.94
C ASP A 620 5.14 35.68 -7.43
N VAL A 621 4.71 35.04 -8.53
CA VAL A 621 5.40 33.92 -9.17
C VAL A 621 6.74 34.37 -9.75
N ALA A 622 6.76 35.50 -10.46
CA ALA A 622 8.00 36.09 -10.98
C ALA A 622 8.99 36.43 -9.85
N LYS A 623 8.52 36.99 -8.73
CA LYS A 623 9.37 37.23 -7.53
C LYS A 623 9.87 35.93 -6.90
N ALA A 624 9.06 34.87 -6.93
CA ALA A 624 9.48 33.54 -6.49
C ALA A 624 10.55 32.91 -7.41
N LEU A 625 10.45 33.07 -8.74
CA LEU A 625 11.50 32.67 -9.68
C LEU A 625 12.79 33.46 -9.43
N ALA A 626 12.69 34.79 -9.28
CA ALA A 626 13.83 35.67 -8.95
C ALA A 626 14.53 35.32 -7.62
N LEU A 627 13.82 34.69 -6.68
CA LEU A 627 14.34 34.17 -5.41
C LEU A 627 14.80 32.70 -5.49
N GLY A 628 14.72 32.07 -6.68
CA GLY A 628 15.29 30.77 -6.98
C GLY A 628 14.35 29.56 -6.91
N ALA A 629 13.02 29.78 -6.93
CA ALA A 629 12.08 28.72 -7.29
C ALA A 629 12.20 28.38 -8.79
N ASN A 630 11.88 27.15 -9.16
CA ASN A 630 11.73 26.72 -10.56
C ASN A 630 10.28 26.80 -11.04
N ALA A 631 9.30 26.73 -10.14
CA ALA A 631 7.90 27.05 -10.43
C ALA A 631 7.09 27.27 -9.13
N ALA A 632 5.88 27.79 -9.27
CA ALA A 632 4.92 27.96 -8.18
C ALA A 632 3.71 27.01 -8.34
N PHE A 633 3.17 26.51 -7.23
CA PHE A 633 1.87 25.82 -7.23
C PHE A 633 0.79 26.68 -6.56
N MET A 634 -0.30 26.91 -7.30
CA MET A 634 -1.46 27.69 -6.83
C MET A 634 -2.72 26.83 -6.80
N ALA A 635 -3.67 27.21 -5.95
CA ALA A 635 -4.99 26.55 -5.88
C ALA A 635 -6.07 27.53 -5.47
N PHE A 636 -5.85 28.22 -4.35
CA PHE A 636 -6.86 29.13 -3.79
C PHE A 636 -7.25 30.27 -4.74
N PRO A 637 -6.34 30.93 -5.47
CA PRO A 637 -6.69 31.97 -6.46
C PRO A 637 -7.52 31.42 -7.62
N MET A 638 -7.22 30.19 -8.08
CA MET A 638 -8.03 29.51 -9.10
C MET A 638 -9.44 29.23 -8.57
N LEU A 639 -9.60 28.87 -7.30
CA LEU A 639 -10.93 28.72 -6.70
C LEU A 639 -11.69 30.06 -6.65
N ILE A 640 -11.02 31.19 -6.40
CA ILE A 640 -11.61 32.54 -6.53
C ILE A 640 -12.05 32.79 -7.97
N ALA A 641 -11.19 32.53 -8.97
CA ALA A 641 -11.53 32.68 -10.39
C ALA A 641 -12.73 31.80 -10.82
N MET A 642 -12.88 30.61 -10.25
CA MET A 642 -14.07 29.74 -10.44
C MET A 642 -15.36 30.27 -9.76
N GLY A 643 -15.29 31.37 -9.00
CA GLY A 643 -16.41 31.98 -8.30
C GLY A 643 -16.47 31.74 -6.78
N CYS A 644 -15.36 31.40 -6.12
CA CYS A 644 -15.35 31.26 -4.65
C CYS A 644 -15.48 32.63 -3.95
N VAL A 645 -16.57 32.81 -3.18
CA VAL A 645 -16.91 34.05 -2.45
C VAL A 645 -16.25 34.15 -1.05
N TYR A 646 -15.06 33.56 -0.86
CA TYR A 646 -14.27 33.52 0.39
C TYR A 646 -15.01 33.25 1.72
N CYS A 647 -16.17 32.58 1.71
CA CYS A 647 -17.05 32.46 2.88
C CYS A 647 -16.54 31.60 4.06
N GLN A 648 -15.28 31.12 4.01
CA GLN A 648 -14.55 30.20 4.91
C GLN A 648 -15.24 28.88 5.36
N LYS A 649 -16.51 28.69 5.02
CA LYS A 649 -17.36 27.56 5.44
C LYS A 649 -17.21 26.32 4.53
N CYS A 650 -16.01 26.11 3.97
CA CYS A 650 -15.71 24.99 3.06
C CYS A 650 -15.87 23.61 3.73
N HIS A 651 -15.64 23.56 5.05
CA HIS A 651 -15.76 22.36 5.86
C HIS A 651 -17.22 21.89 5.97
N LEU A 652 -18.19 22.81 6.12
CA LEU A 652 -19.64 22.53 6.22
C LEU A 652 -20.24 21.85 4.96
N GLY A 653 -19.53 21.84 3.83
CA GLY A 653 -20.03 21.24 2.60
C GLY A 653 -21.24 21.95 1.98
N ARG A 654 -21.57 23.17 2.43
CA ARG A 654 -22.66 24.03 1.93
C ARG A 654 -22.15 25.26 1.17
N CYS A 655 -21.07 25.09 0.41
CA CYS A 655 -20.47 26.16 -0.41
C CYS A 655 -21.50 26.79 -1.37
N PRO A 656 -21.77 28.11 -1.31
CA PRO A 656 -22.82 28.75 -2.10
C PRO A 656 -22.48 28.77 -3.60
N ALA A 657 -21.19 28.88 -3.95
CA ALA A 657 -20.66 28.78 -5.30
C ALA A 657 -20.58 27.34 -5.84
N GLY A 658 -20.95 26.33 -5.05
CA GLY A 658 -20.95 24.94 -5.50
C GLY A 658 -19.57 24.32 -5.72
N ILE A 659 -18.49 24.88 -5.16
CA ILE A 659 -17.09 24.43 -5.36
C ILE A 659 -16.66 23.36 -4.36
N THR A 660 -16.84 23.63 -3.06
CA THR A 660 -16.52 22.70 -1.95
C THR A 660 -17.75 22.02 -1.34
N SER A 661 -18.91 22.16 -1.99
CA SER A 661 -20.15 21.47 -1.62
C SER A 661 -20.24 20.09 -2.28
N GLN A 662 -20.86 19.13 -1.59
CA GLN A 662 -21.18 17.81 -2.12
C GLN A 662 -22.67 17.57 -2.34
N ASP A 663 -23.55 18.53 -2.00
CA ASP A 663 -24.99 18.53 -2.30
C ASP A 663 -25.21 18.71 -3.81
N PRO A 664 -25.92 17.79 -4.52
CA PRO A 664 -26.23 17.94 -5.94
C PRO A 664 -26.86 19.28 -6.35
N ARG A 665 -27.70 19.89 -5.49
CA ARG A 665 -28.33 21.18 -5.76
C ARG A 665 -27.30 22.31 -5.83
N LEU A 666 -26.38 22.34 -4.86
CA LEU A 666 -25.28 23.31 -4.83
C LEU A 666 -24.21 23.00 -5.89
N ARG A 667 -23.86 21.73 -6.14
CA ARG A 667 -22.93 21.33 -7.22
C ARG A 667 -23.38 21.88 -8.58
N LYS A 668 -24.68 21.86 -8.89
CA LYS A 668 -25.23 22.34 -10.17
C LYS A 668 -24.88 23.82 -10.47
N LYS A 669 -24.69 24.65 -9.44
CA LYS A 669 -24.35 26.09 -9.59
C LYS A 669 -23.00 26.33 -10.28
N LEU A 670 -22.05 25.41 -10.14
CA LEU A 670 -20.73 25.52 -10.78
C LEU A 670 -20.81 25.01 -12.23
N ASN A 671 -20.95 25.90 -13.22
CA ASN A 671 -20.80 25.53 -14.63
C ASN A 671 -19.35 25.10 -14.90
N ILE A 672 -19.14 23.93 -15.54
CA ILE A 672 -17.81 23.37 -15.76
C ILE A 672 -17.03 24.21 -16.79
N GLU A 673 -17.66 24.63 -17.88
CA GLU A 673 -16.98 25.30 -18.99
C GLU A 673 -16.65 26.75 -18.63
N ASP A 674 -17.58 27.48 -18.01
CA ASP A 674 -17.33 28.84 -17.53
C ASP A 674 -16.27 28.88 -16.42
N ALA A 675 -16.34 27.96 -15.44
CA ALA A 675 -15.32 27.88 -14.39
C ALA A 675 -13.96 27.42 -14.94
N SER A 676 -13.93 26.57 -15.97
CA SER A 676 -12.68 26.18 -16.64
C SER A 676 -12.08 27.36 -17.40
N ARG A 677 -12.88 28.04 -18.23
CA ARG A 677 -12.49 29.27 -18.95
C ARG A 677 -11.94 30.33 -18.01
N LYS A 678 -12.61 30.61 -16.88
CA LYS A 678 -12.12 31.59 -15.90
C LYS A 678 -10.77 31.21 -15.28
N VAL A 679 -10.50 29.93 -15.05
CA VAL A 679 -9.18 29.46 -14.60
C VAL A 679 -8.13 29.53 -15.70
N VAL A 680 -8.50 29.27 -16.96
CA VAL A 680 -7.60 29.46 -18.13
C VAL A 680 -7.20 30.93 -18.25
N ASN A 681 -8.18 31.84 -18.31
CA ASN A 681 -7.93 33.28 -18.39
C ASN A 681 -7.05 33.77 -17.22
N PHE A 682 -7.33 33.31 -15.98
CA PHE A 682 -6.51 33.65 -14.81
C PHE A 682 -5.07 33.11 -14.91
N LEU A 683 -4.89 31.86 -15.34
CA LEU A 683 -3.57 31.25 -15.52
C LEU A 683 -2.76 31.95 -16.63
N GLN A 684 -3.41 32.28 -17.75
CA GLN A 684 -2.79 33.02 -18.85
C GLN A 684 -2.41 34.43 -18.41
N ALA A 685 -3.32 35.20 -17.79
CA ALA A 685 -3.01 36.52 -17.26
C ALA A 685 -1.83 36.50 -16.25
N CYS A 686 -1.79 35.53 -15.32
CA CYS A 686 -0.65 35.37 -14.42
C CYS A 686 0.64 34.95 -15.14
N THR A 687 0.58 34.31 -16.30
CA THR A 687 1.76 33.94 -17.10
C THR A 687 2.27 35.16 -17.88
N GLU A 688 1.37 35.97 -18.43
CA GLU A 688 1.72 37.22 -19.08
C GLU A 688 2.27 38.26 -18.08
N GLU A 689 1.74 38.36 -16.86
CA GLU A 689 2.36 39.14 -15.76
C GLU A 689 3.81 38.71 -15.48
N VAL A 690 4.13 37.41 -15.54
CA VAL A 690 5.50 36.90 -15.37
C VAL A 690 6.39 37.34 -16.53
N LYS A 691 5.91 37.22 -17.77
CA LYS A 691 6.62 37.70 -18.97
C LYS A 691 6.86 39.21 -18.95
N MET A 692 5.86 40.01 -18.59
CA MET A 692 5.96 41.46 -18.46
C MET A 692 7.05 41.85 -17.45
N ALA A 693 7.07 41.22 -16.27
CA ALA A 693 8.12 41.44 -15.27
C ALA A 693 9.52 41.04 -15.79
N THR A 694 9.60 39.91 -16.50
CA THR A 694 10.84 39.40 -17.13
C THR A 694 11.39 40.38 -18.16
N ALA A 695 10.55 40.83 -19.10
CA ALA A 695 10.90 41.78 -20.14
C ALA A 695 11.28 43.16 -19.58
N ALA A 696 10.56 43.63 -18.55
CA ALA A 696 10.88 44.86 -17.83
C ALA A 696 12.24 44.80 -17.13
N CYS A 697 12.69 43.62 -16.67
CA CYS A 697 14.06 43.39 -16.16
C CYS A 697 15.10 43.15 -17.28
N GLY A 698 14.71 43.34 -18.55
CA GLY A 698 15.57 43.18 -19.72
C GLY A 698 15.94 41.72 -20.02
N LYS A 699 15.02 40.78 -19.81
CA LYS A 699 15.27 39.33 -19.94
C LYS A 699 14.29 38.69 -20.90
N LYS A 700 14.66 37.54 -21.46
CA LYS A 700 13.85 36.81 -22.46
C LYS A 700 13.31 35.49 -21.95
N ASP A 701 13.85 34.93 -20.86
CA ASP A 701 13.28 33.77 -20.19
C ASP A 701 12.96 34.09 -18.71
N ALA A 702 11.81 33.65 -18.23
CA ALA A 702 11.37 33.86 -16.85
C ALA A 702 12.30 33.22 -15.79
N HIS A 703 13.11 32.23 -16.16
CA HIS A 703 14.14 31.63 -15.30
C HIS A 703 15.47 32.41 -15.29
N ASP A 704 15.64 33.41 -16.17
CA ASP A 704 16.76 34.37 -16.05
C ASP A 704 16.57 35.32 -14.85
N LEU A 705 15.32 35.48 -14.38
CA LEU A 705 14.98 36.33 -13.23
C LEU A 705 15.80 35.92 -12.00
N ASN A 706 16.37 36.91 -11.32
CA ASN A 706 17.25 36.66 -10.18
C ASN A 706 17.23 37.80 -9.15
N ARG A 707 17.92 37.56 -8.03
CA ARG A 707 17.92 38.40 -6.82
C ARG A 707 18.33 39.86 -7.07
N ASN A 708 19.10 40.14 -8.12
CA ASN A 708 19.54 41.50 -8.43
C ASN A 708 18.41 42.36 -9.03
N ASP A 709 17.40 41.73 -9.63
CA ASP A 709 16.22 42.40 -10.19
C ASP A 709 15.27 42.95 -9.11
N LEU A 710 15.54 42.68 -7.83
CA LEU A 710 14.62 42.98 -6.73
C LEU A 710 15.18 44.02 -5.75
N ARG A 711 14.26 44.79 -5.14
CA ARG A 711 14.49 45.53 -3.89
C ARG A 711 13.39 45.24 -2.87
N SER A 712 13.73 45.39 -1.60
CA SER A 712 12.79 45.29 -0.48
C SER A 712 12.29 46.66 -0.07
N LEU A 713 10.99 46.79 0.14
CA LEU A 713 10.33 48.01 0.63
C LEU A 713 10.45 48.19 2.15
N ASN A 714 10.95 47.18 2.88
CA ASN A 714 11.19 47.29 4.32
C ASN A 714 12.38 46.45 4.81
N LEU A 715 12.92 46.85 5.98
CA LEU A 715 14.10 46.24 6.58
C LEU A 715 13.87 44.79 7.03
N THR A 716 12.66 44.44 7.46
CA THR A 716 12.31 43.09 7.91
C THR A 716 12.43 42.09 6.77
N VAL A 717 11.81 42.38 5.64
CA VAL A 717 11.87 41.53 4.43
C VAL A 717 13.25 41.56 3.80
N SER A 718 13.99 42.68 3.87
CA SER A 718 15.39 42.74 3.44
C SER A 718 16.26 41.77 4.25
N LYS A 719 16.19 41.81 5.58
CA LYS A 719 16.93 40.90 6.49
C LYS A 719 16.53 39.44 6.32
N ILE A 720 15.25 39.14 6.09
CA ILE A 720 14.76 37.75 5.89
C ILE A 720 15.23 37.18 4.55
N THR A 721 15.22 37.98 3.48
CA THR A 721 15.45 37.49 2.11
C THR A 721 16.90 37.64 1.65
N GLY A 722 17.65 38.56 2.24
CA GLY A 722 18.94 39.03 1.73
C GLY A 722 18.84 39.84 0.43
N ILE A 723 17.66 40.42 0.14
CA ILE A 723 17.47 41.40 -0.94
C ILE A 723 17.73 42.80 -0.38
N PRO A 724 18.50 43.67 -1.07
CA PRO A 724 18.77 45.02 -0.58
C PRO A 724 17.48 45.82 -0.35
N LEU A 725 17.50 46.70 0.66
CA LEU A 725 16.49 47.75 0.83
C LEU A 725 16.51 48.68 -0.40
N VAL A 726 15.38 49.34 -0.68
CA VAL A 726 15.34 50.54 -1.54
C VAL A 726 16.15 51.69 -0.96
#